data_AF-A0A195DZ23-F1
#
_entry.id   AF-A0A195DZ23-F1
#
_cell.length_a   1.000
_cell.length_b   1.000
_cell.length_c   1.000
_cell.angle_alpha   90.00
_cell.angle_beta   90.00
_cell.angle_gamma   90.00
#
_symmetry.space_group_name_H-M   'P 1'
#
loop_
_entity.id
_entity.type
_entity.pdbx_description
1 polymer ?
#
loop_
_entity_poly.entity_id
_entity_poly.type
_entity_poly.pdbx_seq_one_letter_code
_entity_poly.pdbx_strand_id
1 'polypeptide(L)'
;MKIIVSDLRTMMIFVRYALDQSVKNFYFIQELPHVFEDNLKKLMLCRTHNLPSNSSRSAELLGTAMPNFVGFSAVKDGGYVPVLPGLSLCSLNEVEMNNIDSNFQVILKKMSKKDATTKFKALQEFATLCQDAELSAVEGMLPFWPRFYCALSIDIDHRVREAAQLAHAALVKRVGKGIAMYLKQLAGAWFTSQYDTYPPAASAAINSFNSTFPPWKIVNAIIHCQCEILLYISNNVIVHTAQTLSTQKSLTNEEMEAKYERVLVANLQGYNCYFKKVPLDEIDKTLEIHNKILSSSRFWKLAKHDALPIKTAFFNVLTSIMENAGKLLENEKKRTVTTIMNSLDESEPVILSVVWESMLIATTKIDDWHLVVNINKLVLPKLWHTLRSGGQCCASTVYPNLLPFVSQFPKFNIDLTNLYTNFFNNMRQGFSVKSVQMSRSETLAVTTSFIECLRYSILINTENVDLCVRLLKEQLMPVIEACMTDSIFMKQCCFIEITHLIRYWSKNRNNEKYKSYISLMEQFWIELPLLFEKYMNMSKGIVCTADGKDSHIEFLLNLKDVPDRTRKKLKVKFSDPSDSVTVSEPKVKVVDVYADTVFNAELCKFVNGLFDMTKEIASCSDEQYDFEKNQKLILSAFEIPEIRSLLINNEGTSEIVSILCDSLNGRDDTCSMQFVAFITKLMTLMWKHNRTISSAVQILETLFELCTREHDALTADTIRNCWKEGFVESSQILSIFEFNDLIKRYGIIIWSKVYNIHASPIKNTLVLDHDISDTSWDKLFLQLEVIRLFETVVQHIPQKLKQEYWDVILIFLTKWQQLYNNAKHNYSDIKITMLIIAFSQLYYAVETLMNKHKLKPIPELPSTLLDEWKNVIASNIYNGIVQTWIFIQLGAYYALKYMVPELVQHDKVLVESDNFESSNLNIKKFEEVLSNIQTIINTMLMEFKLCDTVTCTIQPFTDSYTYTLGYLLTWAIVLDICEKSHSDLRYQYAEILKIKLFPYLLDNIFKLIPMEALQDNKNKTVKLLELFTTAPVFRFKESWTEERLDHIVCWLYTNCLRLLPVLVRQWLSTVDSRVSATVDKITSHYVSPMLCEDELLYSRLQLANVENMQVKVHSTAREVVAMYQMEDTKLELSIVLPPNYPLGRVKVESGQQVDGMAKWKNCHMQLSKLLTHQNGSVWDGLLMWKRNLDKKFAGVEECYICFSIFHISTYQVPKLSCHTCRKKFHTRCLYKWFSTSQKSTCPICRNVF
;
A
#
# COMPACT_ATOMS: atom_id res chain seq x y z
N MET A 1 3.36 -30.79 5.39
CA MET A 1 2.33 -31.47 6.22
C MET A 1 1.82 -32.83 5.65
N LYS A 2 2.63 -33.64 4.94
CA LYS A 2 2.29 -35.06 4.60
C LYS A 2 3.55 -35.93 4.46
N ILE A 3 4.23 -36.24 5.56
CA ILE A 3 5.12 -37.41 5.66
C ILE A 3 4.89 -38.05 7.03
N ILE A 4 4.58 -39.34 6.97
CA ILE A 4 4.34 -40.27 8.06
C ILE A 4 5.55 -40.29 9.01
N VAL A 5 5.34 -40.06 10.30
CA VAL A 5 6.33 -40.35 11.35
C VAL A 5 6.05 -41.77 11.82
N SER A 6 6.55 -42.77 11.09
CA SER A 6 6.38 -44.18 11.48
C SER A 6 7.61 -44.78 12.15
N ASP A 7 8.77 -44.10 12.21
CA ASP A 7 10.00 -44.75 12.66
C ASP A 7 11.09 -43.80 13.20
N LEU A 8 12.02 -44.38 13.97
CA LEU A 8 13.22 -43.79 14.59
C LEU A 8 14.01 -42.86 13.63
N ARG A 9 14.00 -43.18 12.33
CA ARG A 9 14.61 -42.40 11.24
C ARG A 9 14.15 -40.94 11.21
N THR A 10 12.86 -40.67 11.44
CA THR A 10 12.32 -39.30 11.37
C THR A 10 12.73 -38.47 12.59
N MET A 11 12.83 -39.10 13.77
CA MET A 11 13.36 -38.44 14.97
C MET A 11 14.86 -38.14 14.84
N MET A 12 15.63 -39.02 14.18
CA MET A 12 17.05 -38.79 13.89
C MET A 12 17.27 -37.62 12.93
N ILE A 13 16.50 -37.56 11.82
CA ILE A 13 16.52 -36.44 10.87
C ILE A 13 16.30 -35.12 11.64
N PHE A 14 15.31 -35.12 12.52
CA PHE A 14 14.89 -33.95 13.26
C PHE A 14 15.93 -33.46 14.27
N VAL A 15 16.47 -34.35 15.10
CA VAL A 15 17.52 -34.01 16.07
C VAL A 15 18.80 -33.57 15.37
N ARG A 16 19.14 -34.18 14.22
CA ARG A 16 20.27 -33.73 13.41
C ARG A 16 20.12 -32.28 12.96
N TYR A 17 19.01 -31.96 12.30
CA TYR A 17 18.75 -30.58 11.84
C TYR A 17 18.69 -29.58 13.00
N ALA A 18 18.19 -30.00 14.16
CA ALA A 18 18.11 -29.16 15.34
C ALA A 18 19.49 -28.89 15.98
N LEU A 19 20.41 -29.85 15.95
CA LEU A 19 21.77 -29.71 16.49
C LEU A 19 22.70 -28.90 15.59
N ASP A 20 22.55 -28.99 14.26
CA ASP A 20 23.36 -28.23 13.27
C ASP A 20 23.03 -26.72 13.22
N GLN A 21 22.24 -26.19 14.16
CA GLN A 21 21.95 -24.74 14.32
C GLN A 21 21.34 -24.02 13.09
N SER A 22 20.90 -24.73 12.05
CA SER A 22 20.31 -24.15 10.83
C SER A 22 18.80 -23.86 10.93
N VAL A 23 18.28 -23.66 12.14
CA VAL A 23 16.83 -23.64 12.43
C VAL A 23 16.11 -22.33 12.04
N LYS A 24 16.77 -21.35 11.41
CA LYS A 24 16.05 -20.16 10.89
C LYS A 24 15.38 -20.33 9.51
N ASN A 25 15.60 -21.43 8.79
CA ASN A 25 15.01 -21.65 7.45
C ASN A 25 14.14 -22.93 7.34
N PHE A 26 13.22 -23.12 8.29
CA PHE A 26 12.36 -24.31 8.37
C PHE A 26 11.36 -24.49 7.21
N TYR A 27 11.18 -23.49 6.34
CA TYR A 27 10.26 -23.55 5.19
C TYR A 27 10.70 -24.51 4.07
N PHE A 28 11.99 -24.88 4.00
CA PHE A 28 12.51 -25.72 2.93
C PHE A 28 12.34 -27.24 3.16
N ILE A 29 12.04 -27.69 4.40
CA ILE A 29 12.03 -29.12 4.75
C ILE A 29 10.67 -29.80 4.49
N GLN A 30 9.59 -29.03 4.31
CA GLN A 30 8.25 -29.62 4.11
C GLN A 30 8.04 -30.26 2.73
N GLU A 31 8.83 -29.91 1.71
CA GLU A 31 8.64 -30.40 0.33
C GLU A 31 9.81 -31.20 -0.23
N LEU A 32 11.01 -31.11 0.35
CA LEU A 32 12.20 -31.72 -0.25
C LEU A 32 12.19 -33.24 -0.37
N PRO A 33 11.67 -34.05 0.58
CA PRO A 33 11.76 -35.51 0.45
C PRO A 33 10.91 -36.03 -0.73
N HIS A 34 9.71 -35.46 -0.94
CA HIS A 34 8.82 -35.84 -2.05
C HIS A 34 9.32 -35.32 -3.40
N VAL A 35 9.84 -34.09 -3.45
CA VAL A 35 10.39 -33.50 -4.68
C VAL A 35 11.68 -34.22 -5.13
N PHE A 36 12.51 -34.68 -4.20
CA PHE A 36 13.72 -35.45 -4.53
C PHE A 36 13.38 -36.88 -5.00
N GLU A 37 12.45 -37.58 -4.35
CA GLU A 37 12.03 -38.93 -4.74
C GLU A 37 11.23 -38.96 -6.06
N ASP A 38 10.29 -38.03 -6.27
CA ASP A 38 9.49 -37.99 -7.51
C ASP A 38 10.29 -37.48 -8.71
N ASN A 39 11.23 -36.55 -8.52
CA ASN A 39 12.07 -36.07 -9.62
C ASN A 39 13.20 -37.03 -9.98
N LEU A 40 13.71 -37.83 -9.02
CA LEU A 40 14.59 -38.97 -9.33
C LEU A 40 13.87 -40.07 -10.12
N LYS A 41 12.57 -40.30 -9.86
CA LYS A 41 11.74 -41.21 -10.68
C LYS A 41 11.44 -40.64 -12.07
N LYS A 42 11.22 -39.33 -12.20
CA LYS A 42 11.03 -38.66 -13.50
C LYS A 42 12.29 -38.62 -14.38
N LEU A 43 13.48 -38.71 -13.79
CA LEU A 43 14.75 -38.78 -14.51
C LEU A 43 14.94 -40.08 -15.32
N MET A 44 14.16 -41.14 -15.08
CA MET A 44 14.27 -42.42 -15.80
C MET A 44 13.24 -42.65 -16.91
N LEU A 45 12.26 -41.76 -17.10
CA LEU A 45 11.27 -41.90 -18.16
C LEU A 45 10.96 -40.54 -18.76
N CYS A 46 11.58 -40.22 -19.90
CA CYS A 46 10.90 -39.56 -21.02
C CYS A 46 11.84 -39.44 -22.23
N ARG A 47 11.63 -40.33 -23.22
CA ARG A 47 11.92 -40.12 -24.63
C ARG A 47 10.58 -39.93 -25.35
N THR A 48 10.60 -39.08 -26.38
CA THR A 48 9.68 -38.98 -27.55
C THR A 48 8.37 -38.16 -27.50
N HIS A 49 8.43 -37.04 -28.26
CA HIS A 49 7.53 -36.54 -29.34
C HIS A 49 6.22 -35.74 -29.11
N ASN A 50 6.29 -34.48 -29.62
CA ASN A 50 5.46 -33.75 -30.62
C ASN A 50 3.94 -33.42 -30.46
N LEU A 51 3.68 -32.10 -30.63
CA LEU A 51 2.49 -31.26 -30.96
C LEU A 51 1.42 -31.79 -31.97
N PRO A 52 0.33 -31.06 -32.36
CA PRO A 52 -0.39 -29.87 -31.82
C PRO A 52 -1.97 -29.88 -31.92
N SER A 53 -2.61 -28.79 -31.44
CA SER A 53 -3.86 -28.11 -31.94
C SER A 53 -5.21 -28.86 -31.91
N ASN A 54 -6.28 -28.30 -31.32
CA ASN A 54 -7.30 -27.38 -31.89
C ASN A 54 -8.39 -27.20 -30.79
N SER A 55 -9.34 -26.26 -30.76
CA SER A 55 -9.93 -25.34 -31.74
C SER A 55 -10.74 -24.26 -31.02
N SER A 56 -10.93 -23.18 -31.76
CA SER A 56 -11.87 -22.07 -31.64
C SER A 56 -13.32 -22.34 -31.19
N ARG A 57 -13.91 -21.26 -30.64
CA ARG A 57 -15.22 -20.64 -30.99
C ARG A 57 -16.30 -20.69 -29.90
N SER A 58 -16.64 -19.52 -29.35
CA SER A 58 -17.99 -19.19 -28.86
C SER A 58 -18.16 -17.66 -28.81
N ALA A 59 -19.28 -17.20 -29.40
CA ALA A 59 -19.87 -15.86 -29.35
C ALA A 59 -19.37 -14.77 -30.34
N GLU A 60 -19.71 -14.97 -31.61
CA GLU A 60 -20.29 -13.91 -32.45
C GLU A 60 -21.73 -14.33 -32.74
N LEU A 61 -22.70 -13.41 -32.60
CA LEU A 61 -23.84 -13.26 -33.51
C LEU A 61 -24.70 -12.03 -33.13
N LEU A 62 -24.78 -11.13 -34.13
CA LEU A 62 -25.89 -10.20 -34.47
C LEU A 62 -26.03 -8.94 -33.59
N GLY A 63 -26.21 -7.71 -34.11
CA GLY A 63 -26.47 -7.27 -35.48
C GLY A 63 -27.68 -6.33 -35.56
N THR A 64 -27.39 -5.02 -35.68
CA THR A 64 -28.11 -3.95 -36.43
C THR A 64 -29.61 -3.69 -36.25
N ALA A 65 -30.00 -2.42 -36.02
CA ALA A 65 -30.82 -1.61 -36.95
C ALA A 65 -31.22 -0.23 -36.38
N MET A 66 -31.11 0.82 -37.20
CA MET A 66 -31.79 2.13 -37.09
C MET A 66 -33.15 2.09 -37.81
N PRO A 67 -34.09 3.02 -37.54
CA PRO A 67 -34.58 3.87 -38.64
C PRO A 67 -35.02 5.33 -38.32
N ASN A 68 -34.81 6.18 -39.34
CA ASN A 68 -35.35 7.48 -39.82
C ASN A 68 -36.69 8.08 -39.29
N PHE A 69 -36.86 9.43 -39.31
CA PHE A 69 -37.46 10.27 -40.42
C PHE A 69 -38.10 11.65 -39.98
N VAL A 70 -38.00 12.69 -40.88
CA VAL A 70 -38.76 13.98 -41.15
C VAL A 70 -38.76 15.27 -40.28
N GLY A 71 -38.11 16.33 -40.81
CA GLY A 71 -38.61 17.60 -41.42
C GLY A 71 -39.79 18.47 -40.87
N PHE A 72 -39.57 19.81 -40.76
CA PHE A 72 -40.18 20.94 -41.54
C PHE A 72 -40.07 22.32 -40.86
N SER A 73 -40.33 23.36 -41.66
CA SER A 73 -39.94 24.78 -41.56
C SER A 73 -40.93 25.74 -40.87
N ALA A 74 -40.42 26.94 -40.56
CA ALA A 74 -41.06 28.26 -40.41
C ALA A 74 -41.79 28.65 -39.10
N VAL A 75 -41.52 29.88 -38.59
CA VAL A 75 -42.50 30.98 -38.41
C VAL A 75 -41.81 32.23 -37.79
N LYS A 76 -42.18 33.40 -38.33
CA LYS A 76 -41.89 34.78 -37.91
C LYS A 76 -42.68 35.15 -36.64
N ASP A 77 -42.10 35.96 -35.75
CA ASP A 77 -42.66 37.26 -35.32
C ASP A 77 -41.96 37.81 -34.07
N GLY A 78 -41.73 39.12 -34.11
CA GLY A 78 -41.20 39.92 -33.00
C GLY A 78 -42.30 40.29 -32.01
N GLY A 79 -41.97 40.25 -30.72
CA GLY A 79 -42.84 40.72 -29.65
C GLY A 79 -42.00 41.28 -28.51
N TYR A 80 -42.13 42.58 -28.29
CA TYR A 80 -41.57 43.37 -27.20
C TYR A 80 -42.05 42.83 -25.83
N VAL A 81 -41.19 42.84 -24.80
CA VAL A 81 -41.54 42.48 -23.42
C VAL A 81 -41.32 43.70 -22.50
N PRO A 82 -42.27 44.07 -21.60
CA PRO A 82 -42.15 45.23 -20.72
C PRO A 82 -41.15 45.00 -19.57
N VAL A 83 -40.55 46.08 -19.09
CA VAL A 83 -39.45 46.13 -18.10
C VAL A 83 -39.98 46.00 -16.66
N LEU A 84 -39.28 45.22 -15.81
CA LEU A 84 -39.57 45.07 -14.37
C LEU A 84 -38.89 46.13 -13.48
N PRO A 85 -39.49 46.51 -12.34
CA PRO A 85 -38.90 47.46 -11.38
C PRO A 85 -37.70 46.84 -10.65
N GLY A 86 -36.57 47.54 -10.61
CA GLY A 86 -35.30 47.11 -9.98
C GLY A 86 -34.09 47.08 -10.94
N LEU A 87 -34.34 47.20 -12.24
CA LEU A 87 -33.34 47.30 -13.32
C LEU A 87 -33.31 48.68 -14.02
N SER A 88 -33.84 49.72 -13.39
CA SER A 88 -33.93 51.07 -13.98
C SER A 88 -32.85 51.99 -13.44
N LEU A 89 -31.91 52.36 -14.32
CA LEU A 89 -31.35 53.72 -14.41
C LEU A 89 -30.89 53.92 -15.87
N CYS A 90 -31.86 53.99 -16.78
CA CYS A 90 -31.85 54.79 -18.03
C CYS A 90 -32.98 54.33 -18.95
N SER A 91 -34.00 55.17 -19.09
CA SER A 91 -34.93 55.16 -20.21
C SER A 91 -34.22 55.76 -21.42
N LEU A 92 -33.71 54.93 -22.34
CA LEU A 92 -33.16 55.41 -23.60
C LEU A 92 -34.01 54.92 -24.77
N ASN A 93 -34.36 55.89 -25.61
CA ASN A 93 -35.24 55.78 -26.76
C ASN A 93 -34.61 54.90 -27.86
N GLU A 94 -35.45 54.18 -28.62
CA GLU A 94 -35.04 53.38 -29.80
C GLU A 94 -34.24 54.20 -30.85
N VAL A 95 -34.29 55.52 -30.76
CA VAL A 95 -33.59 56.50 -31.61
C VAL A 95 -32.06 56.46 -31.43
N GLU A 96 -31.54 56.10 -30.25
CA GLU A 96 -30.08 56.13 -29.98
C GLU A 96 -29.35 54.83 -30.38
N MET A 97 -30.07 53.72 -30.56
CA MET A 97 -29.45 52.44 -30.93
C MET A 97 -28.90 52.46 -32.37
N ASN A 98 -29.39 53.40 -33.20
CA ASN A 98 -28.91 53.62 -34.57
C ASN A 98 -27.53 54.30 -34.63
N ASN A 99 -27.06 54.92 -33.55
CA ASN A 99 -25.75 55.61 -33.47
C ASN A 99 -24.60 54.66 -33.09
N ILE A 100 -24.92 53.38 -32.85
CA ILE A 100 -23.95 52.32 -32.54
C ILE A 100 -23.44 51.72 -33.85
N ASP A 101 -22.20 51.24 -33.88
CA ASP A 101 -21.68 50.43 -34.99
C ASP A 101 -22.63 49.29 -35.38
N SER A 102 -22.78 49.09 -36.69
CA SER A 102 -23.77 48.17 -37.26
C SER A 102 -23.54 46.71 -36.86
N ASN A 103 -22.30 46.29 -36.64
CA ASN A 103 -21.98 44.93 -36.19
C ASN A 103 -22.44 44.71 -34.76
N PHE A 104 -22.21 45.70 -33.89
CA PHE A 104 -22.67 45.68 -32.51
C PHE A 104 -24.20 45.66 -32.40
N GLN A 105 -24.91 46.43 -33.24
CA GLN A 105 -26.38 46.38 -33.31
C GLN A 105 -26.92 44.99 -33.67
N VAL A 106 -26.31 44.32 -34.66
CA VAL A 106 -26.72 42.98 -35.10
C VAL A 106 -26.54 41.97 -33.97
N ILE A 107 -25.40 42.02 -33.28
CA ILE A 107 -25.08 41.11 -32.18
C ILE A 107 -26.02 41.31 -30.99
N LEU A 108 -26.29 42.55 -30.57
CA LEU A 108 -27.26 42.83 -29.50
C LEU A 108 -28.66 42.31 -29.82
N LYS A 109 -29.10 42.46 -31.08
CA LYS A 109 -30.39 41.90 -31.55
C LYS A 109 -30.40 40.38 -31.47
N LYS A 110 -29.28 39.71 -31.76
CA LYS A 110 -29.14 38.24 -31.58
C LYS A 110 -29.18 37.84 -30.11
N MET A 111 -28.54 38.60 -29.21
CA MET A 111 -28.58 38.36 -27.75
C MET A 111 -29.98 38.51 -27.14
N SER A 112 -30.86 39.28 -27.79
CA SER A 112 -32.26 39.45 -27.36
C SER A 112 -33.20 38.34 -27.84
N LYS A 113 -32.73 37.38 -28.65
CA LYS A 113 -33.56 36.27 -29.15
C LYS A 113 -33.88 35.28 -28.03
N LYS A 114 -34.92 34.47 -28.21
CA LYS A 114 -35.33 33.46 -27.21
C LYS A 114 -34.37 32.26 -27.15
N ASP A 115 -33.90 31.81 -28.31
CA ASP A 115 -33.05 30.62 -28.47
C ASP A 115 -31.68 30.79 -27.79
N ALA A 116 -31.34 29.87 -26.88
CA ALA A 116 -30.11 29.89 -26.11
C ALA A 116 -28.83 29.71 -26.95
N THR A 117 -28.88 28.90 -28.01
CA THR A 117 -27.74 28.70 -28.93
C THR A 117 -27.44 29.98 -29.70
N THR A 118 -28.48 30.75 -30.04
CA THR A 118 -28.37 32.05 -30.71
C THR A 118 -27.75 33.08 -29.77
N LYS A 119 -28.21 33.16 -28.52
CA LYS A 119 -27.61 34.02 -27.49
C LYS A 119 -26.15 33.66 -27.23
N PHE A 120 -25.85 32.37 -27.07
CA PHE A 120 -24.50 31.87 -26.83
C PHE A 120 -23.53 32.25 -27.96
N LYS A 121 -23.90 31.99 -29.22
CA LYS A 121 -23.10 32.39 -30.38
C LYS A 121 -22.94 33.91 -30.45
N ALA A 122 -23.99 34.67 -30.18
CA ALA A 122 -23.93 36.13 -30.16
C ALA A 122 -22.97 36.66 -29.08
N LEU A 123 -22.91 36.04 -27.90
CA LEU A 123 -21.97 36.41 -26.84
C LEU A 123 -20.53 36.07 -27.20
N GLN A 124 -20.29 34.96 -27.91
CA GLN A 124 -18.97 34.63 -28.45
C GLN A 124 -18.54 35.64 -29.52
N GLU A 125 -19.43 35.94 -30.48
CA GLU A 125 -19.21 36.96 -31.50
C GLU A 125 -18.94 38.34 -30.87
N PHE A 126 -19.68 38.71 -29.81
CA PHE A 126 -19.49 39.95 -29.07
C PHE A 126 -18.13 40.04 -28.39
N ALA A 127 -17.70 38.95 -27.74
CA ALA A 127 -16.41 38.91 -27.06
C ALA A 127 -15.26 39.11 -28.03
N THR A 128 -15.34 38.50 -29.22
CA THR A 128 -14.38 38.72 -30.32
C THR A 128 -14.47 40.14 -30.86
N LEU A 129 -15.68 40.66 -31.11
CA LEU A 129 -15.86 42.02 -31.63
C LEU A 129 -15.34 43.09 -30.66
N CYS A 130 -15.48 42.89 -29.34
CA CYS A 130 -14.88 43.78 -28.34
C CYS A 130 -13.34 43.82 -28.41
N GLN A 131 -12.69 42.75 -28.87
CA GLN A 131 -11.23 42.70 -29.01
C GLN A 131 -10.78 43.37 -30.31
N ASP A 132 -11.51 43.16 -31.39
CA ASP A 132 -11.10 43.52 -32.75
C ASP A 132 -11.58 44.91 -33.21
N ALA A 133 -12.71 45.41 -32.68
CA ALA A 133 -13.27 46.69 -33.08
C ALA A 133 -12.45 47.90 -32.56
N GLU A 134 -12.62 49.04 -33.24
CA GLU A 134 -12.08 50.33 -32.77
C GLU A 134 -12.60 50.68 -31.38
N LEU A 135 -11.74 51.24 -30.52
CA LEU A 135 -12.09 51.53 -29.13
C LEU A 135 -13.31 52.45 -29.01
N SER A 136 -13.43 53.45 -29.90
CA SER A 136 -14.57 54.36 -29.97
C SER A 136 -15.90 53.64 -30.24
N ALA A 137 -15.89 52.59 -31.08
CA ALA A 137 -17.07 51.78 -31.37
C ALA A 137 -17.47 50.91 -30.16
N VAL A 138 -16.49 50.38 -29.43
CA VAL A 138 -16.73 49.63 -28.19
C VAL A 138 -17.25 50.54 -27.07
N GLU A 139 -16.71 51.76 -26.96
CA GLU A 139 -17.17 52.78 -26.00
C GLU A 139 -18.60 53.24 -26.29
N GLY A 140 -18.97 53.39 -27.57
CA GLY A 140 -20.34 53.71 -27.99
C GLY A 140 -21.39 52.67 -27.59
N MET A 141 -20.97 51.43 -27.31
CA MET A 141 -21.84 50.34 -26.83
C MET A 141 -22.03 50.33 -25.31
N LEU A 142 -21.11 50.91 -24.54
CA LEU A 142 -21.11 50.81 -23.07
C LEU A 142 -22.42 51.21 -22.38
N PRO A 143 -23.17 52.25 -22.81
CA PRO A 143 -24.45 52.61 -22.19
C PRO A 143 -25.50 51.49 -22.21
N PHE A 144 -25.41 50.58 -23.18
CA PHE A 144 -26.42 49.53 -23.38
C PHE A 144 -26.06 48.23 -22.68
N TRP A 145 -24.77 47.97 -22.47
CA TRP A 145 -24.26 46.71 -21.93
C TRP A 145 -24.87 46.31 -20.56
N PRO A 146 -25.05 47.20 -19.57
CA PRO A 146 -25.58 46.82 -18.26
C PRO A 146 -26.91 46.07 -18.33
N ARG A 147 -27.82 46.52 -19.20
CA ARG A 147 -29.13 45.86 -19.39
C ARG A 147 -28.98 44.43 -19.89
N PHE A 148 -28.12 44.22 -20.90
CA PHE A 148 -27.88 42.91 -21.49
C PHE A 148 -27.17 41.98 -20.51
N TYR A 149 -26.12 42.47 -19.87
CA TYR A 149 -25.33 41.70 -18.91
C TYR A 149 -26.17 41.21 -17.74
N CYS A 150 -26.97 42.09 -17.12
CA CYS A 150 -27.83 41.70 -15.99
C CYS A 150 -28.88 40.66 -16.38
N ALA A 151 -29.41 40.70 -17.62
CA ALA A 151 -30.37 39.71 -18.10
C ALA A 151 -29.72 38.36 -18.46
N LEU A 152 -28.55 38.39 -19.11
CA LEU A 152 -27.85 37.20 -19.62
C LEU A 152 -27.07 36.46 -18.54
N SER A 153 -26.58 37.17 -17.53
CA SER A 153 -25.87 36.58 -16.37
C SER A 153 -26.74 35.67 -15.53
N ILE A 154 -28.07 35.75 -15.65
CA ILE A 154 -29.03 34.87 -14.96
C ILE A 154 -29.78 33.93 -15.92
N ASP A 155 -29.36 33.82 -17.18
CA ASP A 155 -30.04 33.00 -18.19
C ASP A 155 -30.13 31.52 -17.77
N ILE A 156 -31.20 30.83 -18.19
CA ILE A 156 -31.46 29.44 -17.79
C ILE A 156 -30.33 28.52 -18.30
N ASP A 157 -29.87 28.76 -19.52
CA ASP A 157 -28.79 27.99 -20.13
C ASP A 157 -27.43 28.38 -19.54
N HIS A 158 -26.71 27.39 -19.01
CA HIS A 158 -25.40 27.59 -18.37
C HIS A 158 -24.33 28.11 -19.34
N ARG A 159 -24.42 27.74 -20.63
CA ARG A 159 -23.48 28.20 -21.66
C ARG A 159 -23.65 29.69 -21.93
N VAL A 160 -24.89 30.18 -21.89
CA VAL A 160 -25.19 31.61 -22.06
C VAL A 160 -24.63 32.40 -20.88
N ARG A 161 -24.79 31.91 -19.65
CA ARG A 161 -24.22 32.58 -18.45
C ARG A 161 -22.70 32.63 -18.49
N GLU A 162 -22.04 31.50 -18.80
CA GLU A 162 -20.58 31.45 -18.95
C GLU A 162 -20.10 32.42 -20.06
N ALA A 163 -20.72 32.35 -21.23
CA ALA A 163 -20.40 33.25 -22.34
C ALA A 163 -20.64 34.72 -22.00
N ALA A 164 -21.64 35.04 -21.17
CA ALA A 164 -21.89 36.39 -20.68
C ALA A 164 -20.76 36.89 -19.78
N GLN A 165 -20.19 36.04 -18.93
CA GLN A 165 -19.03 36.40 -18.11
C GLN A 165 -17.77 36.59 -18.94
N LEU A 166 -17.54 35.74 -19.94
CA LEU A 166 -16.41 35.87 -20.87
C LEU A 166 -16.53 37.13 -21.76
N ALA A 167 -17.74 37.40 -22.26
CA ALA A 167 -18.06 38.62 -22.99
C ALA A 167 -17.85 39.87 -22.14
N HIS A 168 -18.29 39.82 -20.87
CA HIS A 168 -18.06 40.91 -19.92
C HIS A 168 -16.57 41.13 -19.67
N ALA A 169 -15.79 40.07 -19.46
CA ALA A 169 -14.34 40.15 -19.28
C ALA A 169 -13.64 40.77 -20.49
N ALA A 170 -14.02 40.36 -21.71
CA ALA A 170 -13.47 40.92 -22.95
C ALA A 170 -13.77 42.41 -23.09
N LEU A 171 -15.01 42.82 -22.82
CA LEU A 171 -15.42 44.23 -22.84
C LEU A 171 -14.63 45.06 -21.82
N VAL A 172 -14.63 44.64 -20.55
CA VAL A 172 -13.96 45.38 -19.47
C VAL A 172 -12.45 45.49 -19.71
N LYS A 173 -11.83 44.41 -20.17
CA LYS A 173 -10.41 44.41 -20.54
C LYS A 173 -10.10 45.41 -21.66
N ARG A 174 -11.02 45.58 -22.64
CA ARG A 174 -10.85 46.51 -23.75
C ARG A 174 -11.01 47.97 -23.31
N VAL A 175 -12.09 48.29 -22.58
CA VAL A 175 -12.43 49.68 -22.25
C VAL A 175 -11.69 50.23 -21.02
N GLY A 176 -11.11 49.34 -20.20
CA GLY A 176 -10.35 49.70 -19.01
C GLY A 176 -11.13 50.63 -18.08
N LYS A 177 -10.61 51.84 -17.81
CA LYS A 177 -11.24 52.83 -16.92
C LYS A 177 -12.61 53.32 -17.41
N GLY A 178 -12.93 53.17 -18.70
CA GLY A 178 -14.24 53.56 -19.26
C GLY A 178 -15.42 52.83 -18.63
N ILE A 179 -15.20 51.63 -18.06
CA ILE A 179 -16.26 50.89 -17.35
C ILE A 179 -16.70 51.57 -16.04
N ALA A 180 -15.87 52.45 -15.47
CA ALA A 180 -16.14 53.05 -14.15
C ALA A 180 -17.47 53.80 -14.08
N MET A 181 -17.90 54.42 -15.18
CA MET A 181 -19.20 55.13 -15.28
C MET A 181 -20.41 54.20 -15.15
N TYR A 182 -20.25 52.93 -15.49
CA TYR A 182 -21.32 51.92 -15.50
C TYR A 182 -21.16 50.88 -14.40
N LEU A 183 -20.06 50.93 -13.64
CA LEU A 183 -19.68 49.91 -12.67
C LEU A 183 -20.78 49.65 -11.64
N LYS A 184 -21.41 50.72 -11.12
CA LYS A 184 -22.53 50.62 -10.16
C LYS A 184 -23.73 49.84 -10.71
N GLN A 185 -24.02 49.95 -12.00
CA GLN A 185 -25.13 49.23 -12.63
C GLN A 185 -24.81 47.74 -12.86
N LEU A 186 -23.53 47.40 -12.98
CA LEU A 186 -23.03 46.05 -13.23
C LEU A 186 -22.69 45.29 -11.95
N ALA A 187 -22.33 46.01 -10.89
CA ALA A 187 -21.70 45.46 -9.69
C ALA A 187 -22.53 44.36 -9.01
N GLY A 188 -23.85 44.54 -8.87
CA GLY A 188 -24.71 43.53 -8.21
C GLY A 188 -24.73 42.19 -8.95
N ALA A 189 -25.04 42.21 -10.25
CA ALA A 189 -25.04 41.01 -11.08
C ALA A 189 -23.63 40.40 -11.19
N TRP A 190 -22.59 41.22 -11.34
CA TRP A 190 -21.22 40.75 -11.50
C TRP A 190 -20.67 40.12 -10.21
N PHE A 191 -20.90 40.76 -9.06
CA PHE A 191 -20.43 40.26 -7.77
C PHE A 191 -21.08 38.93 -7.41
N THR A 192 -22.40 38.81 -7.57
CA THR A 192 -23.14 37.58 -7.25
C THR A 192 -22.87 36.46 -8.26
N SER A 193 -22.56 36.77 -9.52
CA SER A 193 -22.20 35.78 -10.54
C SER A 193 -20.92 34.99 -10.21
N GLN A 194 -20.05 35.49 -9.32
CA GLN A 194 -18.89 34.74 -8.81
C GLN A 194 -19.29 33.49 -8.00
N TYR A 195 -20.57 33.36 -7.66
CA TYR A 195 -21.15 32.27 -6.88
C TYR A 195 -22.24 31.50 -7.66
N ASP A 196 -22.18 31.52 -9.00
CA ASP A 196 -23.08 30.72 -9.83
C ASP A 196 -22.96 29.23 -9.49
N THR A 197 -24.08 28.51 -9.51
CA THR A 197 -24.08 27.05 -9.24
C THR A 197 -23.40 26.24 -10.35
N TYR A 198 -23.19 26.83 -11.53
CA TYR A 198 -22.38 26.25 -12.60
C TYR A 198 -20.91 26.72 -12.46
N PRO A 199 -19.97 25.85 -12.08
CA PRO A 199 -18.60 26.25 -11.74
C PRO A 199 -17.84 27.00 -12.85
N PRO A 200 -17.98 26.69 -14.16
CA PRO A 200 -17.32 27.47 -15.20
C PRO A 200 -17.81 28.92 -15.29
N ALA A 201 -19.11 29.18 -15.12
CA ALA A 201 -19.63 30.55 -15.09
C ALA A 201 -19.13 31.32 -13.87
N ALA A 202 -19.14 30.69 -12.69
CA ALA A 202 -18.57 31.28 -11.47
C ALA A 202 -17.09 31.61 -11.61
N SER A 203 -16.30 30.68 -12.15
CA SER A 203 -14.86 30.85 -12.39
C SER A 203 -14.59 31.97 -13.40
N ALA A 204 -15.38 32.05 -14.48
CA ALA A 204 -15.27 33.13 -15.46
C ALA A 204 -15.58 34.51 -14.84
N ALA A 205 -16.61 34.60 -13.98
CA ALA A 205 -16.92 35.82 -13.25
C ALA A 205 -15.81 36.23 -12.27
N ILE A 206 -15.25 35.28 -11.51
CA ILE A 206 -14.13 35.50 -10.57
C ILE A 206 -12.91 36.01 -11.34
N ASN A 207 -12.56 35.35 -12.44
CA ASN A 207 -11.41 35.72 -13.27
C ASN A 207 -11.61 37.11 -13.90
N SER A 208 -12.83 37.42 -14.36
CA SER A 208 -13.19 38.74 -14.87
C SER A 208 -13.00 39.82 -13.80
N PHE A 209 -13.48 39.57 -12.58
CA PHE A 209 -13.37 40.52 -11.46
C PHE A 209 -11.91 40.74 -11.03
N ASN A 210 -11.16 39.65 -10.84
CA ASN A 210 -9.76 39.69 -10.40
C ASN A 210 -8.80 40.24 -11.47
N SER A 211 -9.10 40.07 -12.75
CA SER A 211 -8.31 40.69 -13.83
C SER A 211 -8.61 42.17 -14.02
N THR A 212 -9.79 42.63 -13.61
CA THR A 212 -10.18 44.05 -13.68
C THR A 212 -9.59 44.86 -12.53
N PHE A 213 -9.67 44.34 -11.30
CA PHE A 213 -9.22 45.03 -10.10
C PHE A 213 -7.97 44.37 -9.54
N PRO A 214 -6.87 45.13 -9.30
CA PRO A 214 -5.70 44.56 -8.65
C PRO A 214 -6.06 44.08 -7.24
N PRO A 215 -5.37 43.05 -6.69
CA PRO A 215 -5.77 42.40 -5.44
C PRO A 215 -6.03 43.35 -4.26
N TRP A 216 -5.20 44.39 -4.11
CA TRP A 216 -5.33 45.39 -3.04
C TRP A 216 -6.49 46.37 -3.22
N LYS A 217 -7.12 46.44 -4.40
CA LYS A 217 -8.29 47.29 -4.69
C LYS A 217 -9.62 46.53 -4.75
N ILE A 218 -9.60 45.20 -4.71
CA ILE A 218 -10.82 44.37 -4.80
C ILE A 218 -11.83 44.75 -3.71
N VAL A 219 -11.38 44.84 -2.45
CA VAL A 219 -12.26 45.21 -1.33
C VAL A 219 -12.76 46.64 -1.49
N ASN A 220 -11.91 47.58 -1.91
CA ASN A 220 -12.30 48.97 -2.18
C ASN A 220 -13.33 49.10 -3.30
N ALA A 221 -13.25 48.25 -4.33
CA ALA A 221 -14.25 48.21 -5.41
C ALA A 221 -15.60 47.69 -4.90
N ILE A 222 -15.60 46.68 -4.02
CA ILE A 222 -16.81 46.18 -3.35
C ILE A 222 -17.41 47.28 -2.47
N ILE A 223 -16.61 47.96 -1.64
CA ILE A 223 -17.05 49.08 -0.80
C ILE A 223 -17.61 50.22 -1.65
N HIS A 224 -16.99 50.55 -2.77
CA HIS A 224 -17.47 51.62 -3.66
C HIS A 224 -18.86 51.34 -4.24
N CYS A 225 -19.18 50.07 -4.49
CA CYS A 225 -20.45 49.63 -5.08
C CYS A 225 -21.37 48.90 -4.08
N GLN A 226 -21.13 49.03 -2.78
CA GLN A 226 -21.81 48.21 -1.78
C GLN A 226 -23.32 48.42 -1.75
N CYS A 227 -23.78 49.66 -1.93
CA CYS A 227 -25.22 49.96 -1.98
C CYS A 227 -25.89 49.21 -3.14
N GLU A 228 -25.30 49.23 -4.32
CA GLU A 228 -25.86 48.59 -5.52
C GLU A 228 -25.80 47.07 -5.43
N ILE A 229 -24.72 46.51 -4.87
CA ILE A 229 -24.60 45.07 -4.61
C ILE A 229 -25.68 44.62 -3.62
N LEU A 230 -25.83 45.32 -2.50
CA LEU A 230 -26.78 44.96 -1.44
C LEU A 230 -28.24 45.18 -1.88
N LEU A 231 -28.54 46.21 -2.66
CA LEU A 231 -29.87 46.39 -3.26
C LEU A 231 -30.21 45.28 -4.24
N TYR A 232 -29.25 44.84 -5.05
CA TYR A 232 -29.44 43.70 -5.95
C TYR A 232 -29.74 42.41 -5.17
N ILE A 233 -28.96 42.12 -4.14
CA ILE A 233 -29.19 40.98 -3.23
C ILE A 233 -30.55 41.11 -2.55
N SER A 234 -30.85 42.28 -1.98
CA SER A 234 -32.14 42.56 -1.33
C SER A 234 -33.30 42.25 -2.29
N ASN A 235 -33.28 42.79 -3.51
CA ASN A 235 -34.36 42.60 -4.47
C ASN A 235 -34.55 41.13 -4.86
N ASN A 236 -33.46 40.39 -5.12
CA ASN A 236 -33.55 38.98 -5.46
C ASN A 236 -34.03 38.10 -4.28
N VAL A 237 -33.70 38.47 -3.05
CA VAL A 237 -34.04 37.70 -1.85
C VAL A 237 -35.45 38.00 -1.33
N ILE A 238 -35.89 39.27 -1.35
CA ILE A 238 -37.15 39.67 -0.71
C ILE A 238 -38.22 40.17 -1.67
N VAL A 239 -37.88 40.63 -2.89
CA VAL A 239 -38.85 41.21 -3.82
C VAL A 239 -39.25 40.21 -4.90
N HIS A 240 -38.27 39.66 -5.62
CA HIS A 240 -38.53 38.78 -6.75
C HIS A 240 -39.05 37.40 -6.31
N THR A 241 -39.86 36.81 -7.18
CA THR A 241 -40.31 35.41 -7.21
C THR A 241 -39.94 34.78 -8.55
N ALA A 242 -40.07 33.46 -8.68
CA ALA A 242 -39.87 32.73 -9.93
C ALA A 242 -40.62 33.34 -11.12
N GLN A 243 -41.85 33.82 -10.91
CA GLN A 243 -42.65 34.50 -11.94
C GLN A 243 -42.11 35.87 -12.31
N THR A 244 -41.78 36.70 -11.32
CA THR A 244 -41.29 38.06 -11.60
C THR A 244 -39.87 38.09 -12.19
N LEU A 245 -39.03 37.09 -11.88
CA LEU A 245 -37.65 36.98 -12.39
C LEU A 245 -37.60 36.36 -13.80
N SER A 246 -38.68 35.70 -14.22
CA SER A 246 -38.80 34.99 -15.48
C SER A 246 -39.80 35.68 -16.39
N THR A 247 -39.35 36.75 -17.06
CA THR A 247 -40.18 37.57 -17.96
C THR A 247 -40.54 36.89 -19.29
N GLN A 248 -40.02 35.69 -19.56
CA GLN A 248 -40.25 34.94 -20.79
C GLN A 248 -41.49 34.06 -20.62
N LYS A 249 -42.56 34.34 -21.39
CA LYS A 249 -43.85 33.61 -21.36
C LYS A 249 -43.79 32.12 -21.76
N SER A 250 -42.63 31.59 -22.14
CA SER A 250 -42.47 30.24 -22.71
C SER A 250 -41.81 29.23 -21.77
N LEU A 251 -41.49 29.61 -20.54
CA LEU A 251 -40.82 28.73 -19.58
C LEU A 251 -41.85 27.93 -18.78
N THR A 252 -41.53 26.68 -18.47
CA THR A 252 -42.35 25.90 -17.54
C THR A 252 -42.20 26.45 -16.12
N ASN A 253 -43.19 26.20 -15.25
CA ASN A 253 -43.09 26.59 -13.84
C ASN A 253 -41.84 25.99 -13.17
N GLU A 254 -41.46 24.76 -13.54
CA GLU A 254 -40.26 24.08 -13.04
C GLU A 254 -38.97 24.78 -13.48
N GLU A 255 -38.87 25.19 -14.74
CA GLU A 255 -37.71 25.93 -15.27
C GLU A 255 -37.59 27.32 -14.62
N MET A 256 -38.71 27.98 -14.37
CA MET A 256 -38.77 29.28 -13.69
C MET A 256 -38.30 29.16 -12.24
N GLU A 257 -38.73 28.10 -11.55
CA GLU A 257 -38.33 27.83 -10.17
C GLU A 257 -36.84 27.49 -10.09
N ALA A 258 -36.36 26.57 -10.92
CA ALA A 258 -34.93 26.21 -10.97
C ALA A 258 -34.02 27.42 -11.27
N LYS A 259 -34.47 28.35 -12.14
CA LYS A 259 -33.77 29.61 -12.39
C LYS A 259 -33.73 30.47 -11.13
N TYR A 260 -34.86 30.64 -10.47
CA TYR A 260 -34.99 31.46 -9.27
C TYR A 260 -34.15 30.91 -8.12
N GLU A 261 -34.22 29.60 -7.87
CA GLU A 261 -33.44 28.95 -6.82
C GLU A 261 -31.94 29.16 -7.01
N ARG A 262 -31.44 28.97 -8.25
CA ARG A 262 -30.04 29.21 -8.58
C ARG A 262 -29.61 30.66 -8.32
N VAL A 263 -30.42 31.62 -8.77
CA VAL A 263 -30.14 33.04 -8.54
C VAL A 263 -30.14 33.35 -7.05
N LEU A 264 -31.07 32.78 -6.29
CA LEU A 264 -31.17 32.96 -4.85
C LEU A 264 -29.93 32.42 -4.12
N VAL A 265 -29.46 31.21 -4.48
CA VAL A 265 -28.22 30.62 -3.94
C VAL A 265 -27.01 31.53 -4.21
N ALA A 266 -26.84 31.98 -5.45
CA ALA A 266 -25.72 32.85 -5.82
C ALA A 266 -25.74 34.20 -5.06
N ASN A 267 -26.93 34.79 -4.86
CA ASN A 267 -27.09 36.03 -4.09
C ASN A 267 -26.80 35.81 -2.60
N LEU A 268 -27.26 34.72 -1.99
CA LEU A 268 -26.98 34.40 -0.59
C LEU A 268 -25.49 34.11 -0.37
N GLN A 269 -24.84 33.38 -1.26
CA GLN A 269 -23.40 33.15 -1.18
C GLN A 269 -22.58 34.42 -1.41
N GLY A 270 -23.04 35.29 -2.32
CA GLY A 270 -22.50 36.65 -2.46
C GLY A 270 -22.62 37.44 -1.15
N TYR A 271 -23.78 37.39 -0.49
CA TYR A 271 -24.03 38.07 0.78
C TYR A 271 -23.16 37.53 1.92
N ASN A 272 -23.01 36.21 2.00
CA ASN A 272 -22.09 35.52 2.89
C ASN A 272 -20.65 36.02 2.69
N CYS A 273 -20.18 36.09 1.44
CA CYS A 273 -18.86 36.60 1.12
C CYS A 273 -18.68 38.08 1.46
N TYR A 274 -19.71 38.91 1.24
CA TYR A 274 -19.68 40.34 1.57
C TYR A 274 -19.28 40.56 3.04
N PHE A 275 -19.92 39.87 3.98
CA PHE A 275 -19.59 39.96 5.40
C PHE A 275 -18.18 39.46 5.77
N LYS A 276 -17.63 38.51 5.00
CA LYS A 276 -16.26 38.02 5.21
C LYS A 276 -15.18 38.94 4.66
N LYS A 277 -15.52 39.82 3.71
CA LYS A 277 -14.54 40.68 2.99
C LYS A 277 -14.59 42.15 3.40
N VAL A 278 -15.77 42.68 3.73
CA VAL A 278 -15.96 44.10 4.01
C VAL A 278 -15.77 44.39 5.50
N PRO A 279 -14.96 45.40 5.88
CA PRO A 279 -14.77 45.77 7.28
C PRO A 279 -16.06 46.26 7.96
N LEU A 280 -16.15 46.03 9.28
CA LEU A 280 -17.27 46.45 10.12
C LEU A 280 -17.68 47.92 9.95
N ASP A 281 -16.71 48.84 9.95
CA ASP A 281 -16.98 50.29 9.84
C ASP A 281 -17.65 50.68 8.50
N GLU A 282 -17.43 49.90 7.45
CA GLU A 282 -18.07 50.10 6.15
C GLU A 282 -19.46 49.46 6.10
N ILE A 283 -19.64 48.29 6.74
CA ILE A 283 -20.94 47.61 6.85
C ILE A 283 -21.96 48.50 7.58
N ASP A 284 -21.53 49.22 8.62
CA ASP A 284 -22.39 50.13 9.39
C ASP A 284 -22.98 51.25 8.51
N LYS A 285 -22.32 51.63 7.40
CA LYS A 285 -22.84 52.63 6.45
C LYS A 285 -24.03 52.14 5.62
N THR A 286 -24.21 50.82 5.50
CA THR A 286 -25.32 50.20 4.75
C THR A 286 -26.35 49.53 5.66
N LEU A 287 -26.39 49.92 6.94
CA LEU A 287 -27.27 49.37 7.97
C LEU A 287 -28.75 49.31 7.55
N GLU A 288 -29.27 50.35 6.88
CA GLU A 288 -30.67 50.40 6.45
C GLU A 288 -31.04 49.26 5.48
N ILE A 289 -30.14 48.93 4.54
CA ILE A 289 -30.36 47.87 3.56
C ILE A 289 -30.31 46.50 4.24
N HIS A 290 -29.35 46.29 5.15
CA HIS A 290 -29.26 45.07 5.94
C HIS A 290 -30.51 44.86 6.80
N ASN A 291 -30.97 45.91 7.49
CA ASN A 291 -32.20 45.87 8.30
C ASN A 291 -33.43 45.56 7.44
N LYS A 292 -33.51 46.09 6.21
CA LYS A 292 -34.60 45.77 5.27
C LYS A 292 -34.64 44.27 4.91
N ILE A 293 -33.48 43.64 4.70
CA ILE A 293 -33.40 42.19 4.42
C ILE A 293 -33.77 41.39 5.68
N LEU A 294 -33.15 41.71 6.82
CA LEU A 294 -33.31 40.98 8.07
C LEU A 294 -34.71 41.12 8.69
N SER A 295 -35.40 42.24 8.49
CA SER A 295 -36.78 42.40 8.97
C SER A 295 -37.80 41.64 8.10
N SER A 296 -37.42 41.25 6.87
CA SER A 296 -38.34 40.65 5.90
C SER A 296 -38.69 39.20 6.25
N SER A 297 -39.99 38.89 6.32
CA SER A 297 -40.45 37.51 6.53
C SER A 297 -40.01 36.53 5.43
N ARG A 298 -39.79 37.01 4.21
CA ARG A 298 -39.34 36.17 3.09
C ARG A 298 -37.93 35.64 3.28
N PHE A 299 -37.02 36.46 3.83
CA PHE A 299 -35.64 36.02 4.14
C PHE A 299 -35.63 34.86 5.12
N TRP A 300 -36.40 34.94 6.20
CA TRP A 300 -36.46 33.89 7.23
C TRP A 300 -37.19 32.61 6.80
N LYS A 301 -38.07 32.70 5.78
CA LYS A 301 -38.71 31.50 5.19
C LYS A 301 -37.70 30.61 4.45
N LEU A 302 -36.54 31.16 4.06
CA LEU A 302 -35.48 30.39 3.37
C LEU A 302 -34.90 29.27 4.23
N ALA A 303 -34.97 29.37 5.55
CA ALA A 303 -34.59 28.30 6.48
C ALA A 303 -35.41 27.01 6.27
N LYS A 304 -36.61 27.11 5.69
CA LYS A 304 -37.54 26.00 5.44
C LYS A 304 -37.79 25.76 3.95
N HIS A 305 -36.93 26.27 3.07
CA HIS A 305 -37.07 26.10 1.62
C HIS A 305 -36.80 24.65 1.21
N ASP A 306 -37.52 24.10 0.22
CA ASP A 306 -37.37 22.69 -0.17
C ASP A 306 -35.97 22.39 -0.75
N ALA A 307 -35.42 23.30 -1.55
CA ALA A 307 -34.04 23.20 -2.05
C ALA A 307 -32.97 23.36 -0.94
N LEU A 308 -32.23 22.28 -0.69
CA LEU A 308 -31.12 22.23 0.28
C LEU A 308 -30.04 23.31 0.06
N PRO A 309 -29.59 23.62 -1.18
CA PRO A 309 -28.56 24.65 -1.40
C PRO A 309 -28.97 26.04 -0.88
N ILE A 310 -30.26 26.38 -0.93
CA ILE A 310 -30.80 27.64 -0.40
C ILE A 310 -30.69 27.65 1.12
N LYS A 311 -31.15 26.58 1.79
CA LYS A 311 -31.04 26.47 3.25
C LYS A 311 -29.58 26.58 3.70
N THR A 312 -28.67 25.86 3.04
CA THR A 312 -27.23 25.90 3.34
C THR A 312 -26.66 27.30 3.16
N ALA A 313 -26.98 28.00 2.07
CA ALA A 313 -26.52 29.37 1.84
C ALA A 313 -27.09 30.36 2.88
N PHE A 314 -28.36 30.17 3.28
CA PHE A 314 -29.01 30.97 4.32
C PHE A 314 -28.31 30.85 5.68
N PHE A 315 -28.02 29.63 6.15
CA PHE A 315 -27.33 29.45 7.44
C PHE A 315 -25.89 30.00 7.40
N ASN A 316 -25.17 29.84 6.28
CA ASN A 316 -23.86 30.46 6.10
C ASN A 316 -23.90 32.00 6.21
N VAL A 317 -24.94 32.64 5.67
CA VAL A 317 -25.15 34.08 5.84
C VAL A 317 -25.32 34.43 7.31
N LEU A 318 -26.18 33.70 8.05
CA LEU A 318 -26.39 33.96 9.48
C LEU A 318 -25.09 33.79 10.27
N THR A 319 -24.31 32.74 10.02
CA THR A 319 -23.00 32.52 10.65
C THR A 319 -22.06 33.70 10.39
N SER A 320 -21.91 34.12 9.14
CA SER A 320 -21.02 35.24 8.79
C SER A 320 -21.46 36.57 9.39
N ILE A 321 -22.78 36.81 9.53
CA ILE A 321 -23.27 38.00 10.24
C ILE A 321 -22.93 37.91 11.73
N MET A 322 -23.14 36.76 12.38
CA MET A 322 -22.81 36.61 13.81
C MET A 322 -21.30 36.76 14.08
N GLU A 323 -20.44 36.28 13.18
CA GLU A 323 -18.99 36.39 13.31
C GLU A 323 -18.46 37.79 13.04
N ASN A 324 -18.95 38.44 11.99
CA ASN A 324 -18.33 39.65 11.44
C ASN A 324 -19.17 40.91 11.60
N ALA A 325 -20.47 40.81 11.93
CA ALA A 325 -21.40 41.95 12.00
C ALA A 325 -22.56 41.73 13.01
N GLY A 326 -22.26 41.18 14.19
CA GLY A 326 -23.26 40.73 15.16
C GLY A 326 -24.28 41.80 15.59
N LYS A 327 -23.89 43.08 15.57
CA LYS A 327 -24.77 44.24 15.88
C LYS A 327 -26.03 44.26 15.00
N LEU A 328 -25.95 43.79 13.75
CA LEU A 328 -27.08 43.74 12.82
C LEU A 328 -28.22 42.83 13.30
N LEU A 329 -27.90 41.86 14.17
CA LEU A 329 -28.86 40.88 14.67
C LEU A 329 -29.44 41.26 16.03
N GLU A 330 -29.09 42.39 16.65
CA GLU A 330 -29.60 42.76 17.98
C GLU A 330 -31.13 42.78 18.04
N ASN A 331 -31.78 43.38 17.03
CA ASN A 331 -33.24 43.47 16.94
C ASN A 331 -33.92 42.15 16.55
N GLU A 332 -33.21 41.26 15.86
CA GLU A 332 -33.72 39.97 15.36
C GLU A 332 -33.14 38.76 16.12
N LYS A 333 -32.45 39.02 17.23
CA LYS A 333 -31.69 38.03 18.02
C LYS A 333 -32.50 36.80 18.40
N LYS A 334 -33.71 37.04 18.93
CA LYS A 334 -34.66 35.97 19.28
C LYS A 334 -34.99 35.10 18.06
N ARG A 335 -35.22 35.74 16.91
CA ARG A 335 -35.56 35.05 15.66
C ARG A 335 -34.38 34.26 15.13
N THR A 336 -33.19 34.84 15.12
CA THR A 336 -31.94 34.16 14.72
C THR A 336 -31.72 32.88 15.52
N VAL A 337 -31.70 32.98 16.86
CA VAL A 337 -31.45 31.81 17.72
C VAL A 337 -32.57 30.79 17.57
N THR A 338 -33.84 31.22 17.54
CA THR A 338 -34.98 30.31 17.36
C THR A 338 -34.90 29.56 16.02
N THR A 339 -34.53 30.24 14.94
CA THR A 339 -34.41 29.60 13.61
C THR A 339 -33.29 28.57 13.57
N ILE A 340 -32.11 28.88 14.13
CA ILE A 340 -30.99 27.93 14.20
C ILE A 340 -31.36 26.71 15.06
N MET A 341 -31.90 26.96 16.26
CA MET A 341 -32.26 25.90 17.21
C MET A 341 -33.39 24.99 16.69
N ASN A 342 -34.30 25.54 15.88
CA ASN A 342 -35.39 24.77 15.28
C ASN A 342 -34.91 23.78 14.19
N SER A 343 -33.70 23.96 13.66
CA SER A 343 -33.10 23.13 12.60
C SER A 343 -32.04 22.14 13.11
N LEU A 344 -31.87 21.99 14.43
CA LEU A 344 -30.86 21.08 15.02
C LEU A 344 -31.09 19.59 14.70
N ASP A 345 -32.31 19.23 14.33
CA ASP A 345 -32.74 17.87 14.01
C ASP A 345 -32.83 17.59 12.51
N GLU A 346 -32.23 18.44 11.67
CA GLU A 346 -32.13 18.20 10.23
C GLU A 346 -31.42 16.89 9.91
N SER A 347 -31.89 16.18 8.88
CA SER A 347 -31.42 14.83 8.51
C SER A 347 -30.33 14.84 7.43
N GLU A 348 -30.24 15.92 6.67
CA GLU A 348 -29.41 15.98 5.47
C GLU A 348 -27.96 16.40 5.80
N PRO A 349 -26.93 15.63 5.43
CA PRO A 349 -25.54 15.90 5.82
C PRO A 349 -25.02 17.29 5.43
N VAL A 350 -25.44 17.79 4.26
CA VAL A 350 -24.95 19.04 3.65
C VAL A 350 -25.39 20.29 4.42
N ILE A 351 -26.58 20.26 5.02
CA ILE A 351 -27.11 21.36 5.83
C ILE A 351 -26.68 21.25 7.28
N LEU A 352 -26.57 20.02 7.78
CA LEU A 352 -26.36 19.73 9.19
C LEU A 352 -25.03 20.32 9.71
N SER A 353 -23.94 20.19 8.93
CA SER A 353 -22.65 20.80 9.29
C SER A 353 -22.77 22.31 9.51
N VAL A 354 -23.43 23.01 8.60
CA VAL A 354 -23.59 24.46 8.64
C VAL A 354 -24.54 24.89 9.76
N VAL A 355 -25.61 24.12 10.04
CA VAL A 355 -26.52 24.41 11.16
C VAL A 355 -25.82 24.26 12.50
N TRP A 356 -25.04 23.20 12.68
CA TRP A 356 -24.28 22.98 13.92
C TRP A 356 -23.17 24.02 14.10
N GLU A 357 -22.48 24.41 13.02
CA GLU A 357 -21.55 25.55 13.04
C GLU A 357 -22.26 26.84 13.44
N SER A 358 -23.42 27.14 12.82
CA SER A 358 -24.26 28.31 13.16
C SER A 358 -24.66 28.30 14.64
N MET A 359 -25.02 27.13 15.18
CA MET A 359 -25.37 26.97 16.59
C MET A 359 -24.19 27.24 17.51
N LEU A 360 -23.00 26.71 17.20
CA LEU A 360 -21.80 26.96 17.99
C LEU A 360 -21.41 28.44 18.00
N ILE A 361 -21.46 29.10 16.84
CA ILE A 361 -21.22 30.54 16.75
C ILE A 361 -22.29 31.32 17.53
N ALA A 362 -23.58 30.95 17.41
CA ALA A 362 -24.65 31.61 18.17
C ALA A 362 -24.45 31.48 19.69
N THR A 363 -24.11 30.28 20.18
CA THR A 363 -23.92 30.03 21.62
C THR A 363 -22.67 30.68 22.20
N THR A 364 -21.68 31.02 21.37
CA THR A 364 -20.43 31.66 21.79
C THR A 364 -20.43 33.18 21.62
N LYS A 365 -21.12 33.72 20.60
CA LYS A 365 -21.17 35.16 20.31
C LYS A 365 -22.34 35.88 20.98
N ILE A 366 -23.36 35.14 21.41
CA ILE A 366 -24.57 35.70 22.03
C ILE A 366 -24.68 35.17 23.47
N ASP A 367 -24.19 35.92 24.45
CA ASP A 367 -24.05 35.43 25.84
C ASP A 367 -25.36 34.95 26.49
N ASP A 368 -26.44 35.67 26.25
CA ASP A 368 -27.81 35.48 26.75
C ASP A 368 -28.72 34.73 25.74
N TRP A 369 -28.15 33.99 24.80
CA TRP A 369 -28.92 33.21 23.80
C TRP A 369 -29.96 32.29 24.45
N HIS A 370 -29.65 31.74 25.62
CA HIS A 370 -30.49 30.80 26.37
C HIS A 370 -31.74 31.46 26.99
N LEU A 371 -31.75 32.80 27.09
CA LEU A 371 -32.90 33.57 27.57
C LEU A 371 -33.88 33.92 26.44
N VAL A 372 -33.39 34.01 25.20
CA VAL A 372 -34.20 34.42 24.05
C VAL A 372 -34.93 33.24 23.37
N VAL A 373 -34.54 32.01 23.66
CA VAL A 373 -35.13 30.78 23.11
C VAL A 373 -35.65 29.86 24.21
N ASN A 374 -36.73 29.12 23.94
CA ASN A 374 -37.26 28.19 24.92
C ASN A 374 -36.45 26.88 24.96
N ILE A 375 -35.59 26.73 25.97
CA ILE A 375 -34.75 25.55 26.15
C ILE A 375 -35.58 24.26 26.27
N ASN A 376 -36.61 24.25 27.13
CA ASN A 376 -37.40 23.05 27.42
C ASN A 376 -38.34 22.62 26.28
N LYS A 377 -38.94 23.58 25.55
CA LYS A 377 -39.94 23.30 24.50
C LYS A 377 -39.34 23.18 23.10
N LEU A 378 -38.19 23.78 22.84
CA LEU A 378 -37.58 23.80 21.50
C LEU A 378 -36.22 23.10 21.49
N VAL A 379 -35.24 23.59 22.26
CA VAL A 379 -33.84 23.18 22.13
C VAL A 379 -33.63 21.74 22.59
N LEU A 380 -34.07 21.40 23.80
CA LEU A 380 -33.86 20.06 24.37
C LEU A 380 -34.61 18.97 23.59
N PRO A 381 -35.91 19.11 23.22
CA PRO A 381 -36.59 18.09 22.43
C PRO A 381 -35.90 17.77 21.09
N LYS A 382 -35.39 18.81 20.41
CA LYS A 382 -34.66 18.69 19.14
C LYS A 382 -33.33 17.98 19.35
N LEU A 383 -32.56 18.39 20.36
CA LEU A 383 -31.32 17.73 20.74
C LEU A 383 -31.56 16.25 21.10
N TRP A 384 -32.57 15.95 21.92
CA TRP A 384 -32.92 14.58 22.30
C TRP A 384 -33.23 13.71 21.10
N HIS A 385 -33.95 14.24 20.12
CA HIS A 385 -34.19 13.54 18.86
C HIS A 385 -32.89 13.28 18.09
N THR A 386 -32.01 14.27 17.94
CA THR A 386 -30.72 14.10 17.26
C THR A 386 -29.83 13.05 17.93
N LEU A 387 -29.83 13.00 19.28
CA LEU A 387 -29.06 12.02 20.04
C LEU A 387 -29.66 10.60 19.93
N ARG A 388 -30.97 10.43 20.15
CA ARG A 388 -31.65 9.12 20.02
C ARG A 388 -31.56 8.53 18.62
N SER A 389 -31.55 9.37 17.60
CA SER A 389 -31.45 8.97 16.20
C SER A 389 -30.00 8.69 15.75
N GLY A 390 -29.02 8.75 16.66
CA GLY A 390 -27.62 8.47 16.33
C GLY A 390 -27.03 9.48 15.34
N GLY A 391 -27.55 10.71 15.29
CA GLY A 391 -27.13 11.73 14.33
C GLY A 391 -27.55 11.44 12.88
N GLN A 392 -28.48 10.49 12.63
CA GLN A 392 -29.08 10.23 11.32
C GLN A 392 -28.05 10.03 10.19
N CYS A 393 -27.08 9.12 10.39
CA CYS A 393 -25.96 8.84 9.49
C CYS A 393 -24.91 9.97 9.37
N CYS A 394 -24.96 10.97 10.24
CA CYS A 394 -24.06 12.12 10.26
C CYS A 394 -23.42 12.37 11.64
N ALA A 395 -23.31 11.33 12.48
CA ALA A 395 -22.71 11.40 13.80
C ALA A 395 -21.27 11.94 13.74
N SER A 396 -20.49 11.57 12.73
CA SER A 396 -19.12 12.07 12.54
C SER A 396 -19.02 13.59 12.37
N THR A 397 -20.09 14.25 11.92
CA THR A 397 -20.18 15.72 11.81
C THR A 397 -20.80 16.33 13.07
N VAL A 398 -21.86 15.74 13.61
CA VAL A 398 -22.65 16.31 14.70
C VAL A 398 -22.00 16.12 16.07
N TYR A 399 -21.60 14.89 16.39
CA TYR A 399 -21.20 14.51 17.73
C TYR A 399 -19.98 15.27 18.28
N PRO A 400 -18.94 15.58 17.46
CA PRO A 400 -17.83 16.41 17.91
C PRO A 400 -18.22 17.81 18.41
N ASN A 401 -19.38 18.32 17.96
CA ASN A 401 -19.89 19.65 18.35
C ASN A 401 -20.70 19.61 19.66
N LEU A 402 -20.96 18.42 20.23
CA LEU A 402 -21.78 18.27 21.44
C LEU A 402 -21.06 18.75 22.70
N LEU A 403 -19.76 18.51 22.83
CA LEU A 403 -19.01 18.94 24.00
C LEU A 403 -19.04 20.47 24.20
N PRO A 404 -18.75 21.29 23.17
CA PRO A 404 -18.96 22.74 23.25
C PRO A 404 -20.40 23.12 23.64
N PHE A 405 -21.42 22.41 23.17
CA PHE A 405 -22.80 22.70 23.56
C PHE A 405 -23.11 22.32 25.02
N VAL A 406 -22.64 21.15 25.48
CA VAL A 406 -22.77 20.69 26.87
C VAL A 406 -22.10 21.67 27.84
N SER A 407 -21.06 22.38 27.40
CA SER A 407 -20.44 23.45 28.20
C SER A 407 -21.40 24.57 28.59
N GLN A 408 -22.51 24.73 27.87
CA GLN A 408 -23.54 25.73 28.13
C GLN A 408 -24.61 25.27 29.14
N PHE A 409 -24.67 23.98 29.49
CA PHE A 409 -25.70 23.43 30.39
C PHE A 409 -25.78 24.12 31.75
N PRO A 410 -24.67 24.51 32.42
CA PRO A 410 -24.72 25.24 33.68
C PRO A 410 -25.45 26.59 33.60
N LYS A 411 -25.59 27.16 32.39
CA LYS A 411 -26.35 28.40 32.17
C LYS A 411 -27.86 28.15 32.14
N PHE A 412 -28.31 26.91 32.01
CA PHE A 412 -29.73 26.59 31.96
C PHE A 412 -30.28 26.54 33.38
N ASN A 413 -31.39 27.24 33.62
CA ASN A 413 -32.10 27.19 34.90
C ASN A 413 -32.97 25.93 34.99
N ILE A 414 -32.34 24.76 34.90
CA ILE A 414 -32.94 23.43 34.91
C ILE A 414 -32.16 22.59 35.92
N ASP A 415 -32.83 21.64 36.58
CA ASP A 415 -32.15 20.68 37.44
C ASP A 415 -31.06 19.91 36.65
N LEU A 416 -29.81 20.14 37.04
CA LEU A 416 -28.63 19.60 36.36
C LEU A 416 -28.64 18.07 36.36
N THR A 417 -29.14 17.45 37.43
CA THR A 417 -29.22 15.99 37.55
C THR A 417 -30.10 15.40 36.45
N ASN A 418 -31.34 15.88 36.34
CA ASN A 418 -32.25 15.45 35.27
C ASN A 418 -31.74 15.82 33.87
N LEU A 419 -31.06 16.96 33.73
CA LEU A 419 -30.53 17.42 32.44
C LEU A 419 -29.43 16.49 31.91
N TYR A 420 -28.40 16.19 32.73
CA TYR A 420 -27.33 15.29 32.33
C TYR A 420 -27.81 13.85 32.17
N THR A 421 -28.66 13.36 33.08
CA THR A 421 -29.24 12.00 32.97
C THR A 421 -30.03 11.84 31.67
N ASN A 422 -30.89 12.80 31.33
CA ASN A 422 -31.61 12.76 30.05
C ASN A 422 -30.67 12.86 28.84
N PHE A 423 -29.63 13.69 28.91
CA PHE A 423 -28.64 13.80 27.83
C PHE A 423 -27.94 12.48 27.54
N PHE A 424 -27.37 11.83 28.55
CA PHE A 424 -26.69 10.55 28.36
C PHE A 424 -27.66 9.41 28.04
N ASN A 425 -28.89 9.43 28.59
CA ASN A 425 -29.93 8.46 28.21
C ASN A 425 -30.24 8.50 26.71
N ASN A 426 -30.40 9.70 26.15
CA ASN A 426 -30.69 9.86 24.72
C ASN A 426 -29.47 9.50 23.85
N MET A 427 -28.23 9.83 24.27
CA MET A 427 -27.02 9.35 23.60
C MET A 427 -26.93 7.83 23.59
N ARG A 428 -27.26 7.18 24.71
CA ARG A 428 -27.20 5.72 24.81
C ARG A 428 -28.14 5.01 23.84
N GLN A 429 -29.34 5.55 23.65
CA GLN A 429 -30.25 5.03 22.62
C GLN A 429 -29.67 5.17 21.21
N GLY A 430 -28.88 6.22 20.97
CA GLY A 430 -28.15 6.43 19.70
C GLY A 430 -27.16 5.32 19.37
N PHE A 431 -26.54 4.67 20.38
CA PHE A 431 -25.64 3.53 20.17
C PHE A 431 -26.35 2.30 19.57
N SER A 432 -27.67 2.16 19.79
CA SER A 432 -28.47 1.05 19.29
C SER A 432 -28.99 1.28 17.86
N VAL A 433 -28.69 2.42 17.23
CA VAL A 433 -29.16 2.75 15.88
C VAL A 433 -28.33 2.01 14.83
N LYS A 434 -29.01 1.32 13.90
CA LYS A 434 -28.37 0.50 12.85
C LYS A 434 -27.31 1.25 12.04
N SER A 435 -27.56 2.51 11.66
CA SER A 435 -26.60 3.31 10.87
C SER A 435 -25.30 3.57 11.62
N VAL A 436 -25.37 3.76 12.95
CA VAL A 436 -24.19 3.91 13.81
C VAL A 436 -23.46 2.57 13.90
N GLN A 437 -24.17 1.48 14.20
CA GLN A 437 -23.58 0.15 14.37
C GLN A 437 -22.91 -0.42 13.11
N MET A 438 -23.42 -0.07 11.93
CA MET A 438 -22.89 -0.53 10.64
C MET A 438 -21.69 0.28 10.15
N SER A 439 -21.39 1.44 10.74
CA SER A 439 -20.33 2.34 10.30
C SER A 439 -19.30 2.60 11.41
N ARG A 440 -18.04 2.26 11.12
CA ARG A 440 -16.92 2.48 12.05
C ARG A 440 -16.69 3.96 12.39
N SER A 441 -16.80 4.85 11.41
CA SER A 441 -16.59 6.29 11.63
C SER A 441 -17.69 6.89 12.51
N GLU A 442 -18.92 6.46 12.31
CA GLU A 442 -20.08 6.91 13.07
C GLU A 442 -20.03 6.37 14.51
N THR A 443 -19.81 5.07 14.68
CA THR A 443 -19.58 4.45 15.99
C THR A 443 -18.48 5.17 16.77
N LEU A 444 -17.32 5.40 16.15
CA LEU A 444 -16.21 6.09 16.80
C LEU A 444 -16.58 7.51 17.24
N ALA A 445 -17.29 8.28 16.41
CA ALA A 445 -17.70 9.63 16.72
C ALA A 445 -18.69 9.70 17.90
N VAL A 446 -19.67 8.78 17.93
CA VAL A 446 -20.64 8.67 19.03
C VAL A 446 -19.93 8.29 20.32
N THR A 447 -19.09 7.24 20.30
CA THR A 447 -18.34 6.77 21.47
C THR A 447 -17.39 7.83 22.01
N THR A 448 -16.59 8.46 21.16
CA THR A 448 -15.62 9.49 21.57
C THR A 448 -16.34 10.65 22.23
N SER A 449 -17.43 11.12 21.62
CA SER A 449 -18.16 12.29 22.12
C SER A 449 -18.93 11.97 23.40
N PHE A 450 -19.46 10.75 23.55
CA PHE A 450 -20.05 10.28 24.81
C PHE A 450 -19.03 10.36 25.95
N ILE A 451 -17.83 9.83 25.75
CA ILE A 451 -16.78 9.81 26.76
C ILE A 451 -16.23 11.22 27.05
N GLU A 452 -16.01 12.04 26.02
CA GLU A 452 -15.57 13.43 26.20
C GLU A 452 -16.62 14.27 26.94
N CYS A 453 -17.91 14.15 26.59
CA CYS A 453 -19.00 14.83 27.29
C CYS A 453 -19.15 14.32 28.74
N LEU A 454 -19.03 13.02 28.98
CA LEU A 454 -19.11 12.42 30.32
C LEU A 454 -17.97 12.92 31.20
N ARG A 455 -16.74 12.90 30.68
CA ARG A 455 -15.56 13.43 31.36
C ARG A 455 -15.74 14.89 31.74
N TYR A 456 -16.21 15.72 30.80
CA TYR A 456 -16.46 17.14 31.05
C TYR A 456 -17.56 17.34 32.10
N SER A 457 -18.68 16.63 31.97
CA SER A 457 -19.83 16.73 32.90
C SER A 457 -19.43 16.39 34.32
N ILE A 458 -18.59 15.36 34.51
CA ILE A 458 -18.03 15.00 35.82
C ILE A 458 -17.03 16.06 36.30
N LEU A 459 -16.17 16.60 35.41
CA LEU A 459 -15.16 17.61 35.76
C LEU A 459 -15.78 18.90 36.29
N ILE A 460 -16.85 19.40 35.67
CA ILE A 460 -17.50 20.65 36.10
C ILE A 460 -18.41 20.47 37.33
N ASN A 461 -18.81 19.23 37.63
CA ASN A 461 -19.66 18.89 38.78
C ASN A 461 -18.91 18.10 39.87
N THR A 462 -17.58 18.30 39.99
CA THR A 462 -16.73 17.55 40.93
C THR A 462 -17.14 17.68 42.40
N GLU A 463 -17.83 18.77 42.77
CA GLU A 463 -18.38 18.98 44.11
C GLU A 463 -19.68 18.21 44.34
N ASN A 464 -20.46 17.94 43.30
CA ASN A 464 -21.69 17.16 43.38
C ASN A 464 -21.37 15.67 43.17
N VAL A 465 -20.92 15.03 44.25
CA VAL A 465 -20.51 13.63 44.25
C VAL A 465 -21.68 12.69 43.88
N ASP A 466 -22.90 12.98 44.36
CA ASP A 466 -24.10 12.17 44.04
C ASP A 466 -24.36 12.12 42.53
N LEU A 467 -24.33 13.28 41.86
CA LEU A 467 -24.47 13.36 40.40
C LEU A 467 -23.36 12.59 39.68
N CYS A 468 -22.09 12.76 40.09
CA CYS A 468 -20.96 12.07 39.48
C CYS A 468 -21.11 10.54 39.59
N VAL A 469 -21.42 10.05 40.79
CA VAL A 469 -21.64 8.63 41.07
C VAL A 469 -22.85 8.11 40.28
N ARG A 470 -23.93 8.88 40.17
CA ARG A 470 -25.09 8.52 39.36
C ARG A 470 -24.75 8.39 37.88
N LEU A 471 -23.97 9.31 37.33
CA LEU A 471 -23.53 9.23 35.93
C LEU A 471 -22.65 7.99 35.67
N LEU A 472 -21.81 7.59 36.63
CA LEU A 472 -21.09 6.32 36.55
C LEU A 472 -22.06 5.13 36.53
N LYS A 473 -22.91 5.00 37.57
CA LYS A 473 -23.78 3.83 37.79
C LYS A 473 -24.88 3.70 36.75
N GLU A 474 -25.56 4.79 36.43
CA GLU A 474 -26.73 4.76 35.56
C GLU A 474 -26.40 4.97 34.09
N GLN A 475 -25.25 5.57 33.74
CA GLN A 475 -24.90 5.90 32.35
C GLN A 475 -23.69 5.11 31.84
N LEU A 476 -22.55 5.14 32.53
CA LEU A 476 -21.32 4.47 32.08
C LEU A 476 -21.40 2.94 32.25
N MET A 477 -21.83 2.44 33.41
CA MET A 477 -21.90 0.99 33.66
C MET A 477 -22.81 0.25 32.68
N PRO A 478 -24.01 0.76 32.31
CA PRO A 478 -24.83 0.07 31.31
C PRO A 478 -24.27 0.13 29.89
N VAL A 479 -23.39 1.10 29.56
CA VAL A 479 -22.66 1.10 28.29
C VAL A 479 -21.60 0.00 28.28
N ILE A 480 -20.90 -0.20 29.40
CA ILE A 480 -19.97 -1.34 29.57
C ILE A 480 -20.75 -2.65 29.47
N GLU A 481 -21.90 -2.75 30.14
CA GLU A 481 -22.80 -3.91 30.06
C GLU A 481 -23.22 -4.21 28.62
N ALA A 482 -23.75 -3.21 27.91
CA ALA A 482 -24.18 -3.36 26.52
C ALA A 482 -23.03 -3.78 25.59
N CYS A 483 -21.80 -3.26 25.80
CA CYS A 483 -20.63 -3.69 25.04
C CYS A 483 -20.22 -5.16 25.35
N MET A 484 -20.57 -5.68 26.53
CA MET A 484 -20.34 -7.08 26.89
C MET A 484 -21.43 -8.00 26.35
N THR A 485 -22.67 -7.53 26.19
CA THR A 485 -23.83 -8.36 25.80
C THR A 485 -24.23 -8.27 24.33
N ASP A 486 -24.07 -7.12 23.67
CA ASP A 486 -24.55 -6.86 22.30
C ASP A 486 -23.51 -6.16 21.39
N SER A 487 -23.40 -6.64 20.14
CA SER A 487 -22.71 -6.02 18.99
C SER A 487 -21.17 -5.97 18.96
N ILE A 488 -20.60 -6.55 17.90
CA ILE A 488 -19.17 -6.83 17.67
C ILE A 488 -18.33 -5.55 17.36
N PHE A 489 -18.93 -4.45 16.90
CA PHE A 489 -18.18 -3.27 16.42
C PHE A 489 -17.98 -2.14 17.45
N MET A 490 -18.87 -2.03 18.44
CA MET A 490 -18.81 -1.00 19.47
C MET A 490 -17.72 -1.27 20.52
N LYS A 491 -17.51 -2.55 20.87
CA LYS A 491 -16.65 -3.00 21.98
C LYS A 491 -15.22 -2.44 21.89
N GLN A 492 -14.60 -2.51 20.71
CA GLN A 492 -13.21 -2.10 20.52
C GLN A 492 -13.00 -0.60 20.74
N CYS A 493 -13.90 0.25 20.25
CA CYS A 493 -13.75 1.70 20.42
C CYS A 493 -14.16 2.14 21.85
N CYS A 494 -15.24 1.57 22.38
CA CYS A 494 -15.76 1.90 23.71
C CYS A 494 -14.80 1.50 24.81
N PHE A 495 -14.30 0.27 24.83
CA PHE A 495 -13.42 -0.19 25.91
C PHE A 495 -12.13 0.63 26.02
N ILE A 496 -11.58 1.07 24.88
CA ILE A 496 -10.39 1.93 24.85
C ILE A 496 -10.67 3.27 25.50
N GLU A 497 -11.70 3.99 25.05
CA GLU A 497 -12.00 5.33 25.58
C GLU A 497 -12.47 5.28 27.05
N ILE A 498 -13.22 4.24 27.44
CA ILE A 498 -13.62 3.99 28.83
C ILE A 498 -12.40 3.72 29.71
N THR A 499 -11.45 2.91 29.25
CA THR A 499 -10.17 2.66 29.95
C THR A 499 -9.39 3.94 30.19
N HIS A 500 -9.24 4.77 29.14
CA HIS A 500 -8.56 6.06 29.25
C HIS A 500 -9.24 6.96 30.29
N LEU A 501 -10.58 6.97 30.34
CA LEU A 501 -11.34 7.74 31.32
C LEU A 501 -11.11 7.24 32.76
N ILE A 502 -11.24 5.94 33.00
CA ILE A 502 -11.08 5.33 34.33
C ILE A 502 -9.66 5.52 34.86
N ARG A 503 -8.63 5.28 34.03
CA ARG A 503 -7.23 5.50 34.43
C ARG A 503 -6.93 6.97 34.66
N TYR A 504 -7.59 7.88 33.94
CA TYR A 504 -7.50 9.31 34.22
C TYR A 504 -8.09 9.66 35.59
N TRP A 505 -9.24 9.09 35.96
CA TRP A 505 -9.81 9.27 37.30
C TRP A 505 -8.89 8.70 38.38
N SER A 506 -8.39 7.48 38.20
CA SER A 506 -7.48 6.84 39.16
C SER A 506 -6.21 7.64 39.39
N LYS A 507 -5.51 8.07 38.32
CA LYS A 507 -4.29 8.89 38.41
C LYS A 507 -4.50 10.20 39.17
N ASN A 508 -5.72 10.75 39.12
CA ASN A 508 -6.07 12.04 39.70
C ASN A 508 -6.92 11.95 40.97
N ARG A 509 -7.18 10.75 41.52
CA ARG A 509 -8.10 10.55 42.64
C ARG A 509 -7.68 11.27 43.91
N ASN A 510 -6.37 11.44 44.13
CA ASN A 510 -5.82 12.13 45.30
C ASN A 510 -5.67 13.65 45.10
N ASN A 511 -6.17 14.21 44.00
CA ASN A 511 -6.09 15.65 43.75
C ASN A 511 -7.26 16.38 44.41
N GLU A 512 -6.96 17.34 45.29
CA GLU A 512 -7.96 18.11 46.04
C GLU A 512 -8.97 18.86 45.14
N LYS A 513 -8.60 19.15 43.89
CA LYS A 513 -9.48 19.79 42.89
C LYS A 513 -10.56 18.85 42.33
N TYR A 514 -10.44 17.54 42.51
CA TYR A 514 -11.31 16.53 41.90
C TYR A 514 -11.92 15.60 42.95
N LYS A 515 -12.64 16.19 43.93
CA LYS A 515 -13.19 15.47 45.10
C LYS A 515 -14.02 14.23 44.76
N SER A 516 -14.77 14.24 43.66
CA SER A 516 -15.60 13.11 43.23
C SER A 516 -14.82 11.90 42.73
N TYR A 517 -13.54 12.02 42.37
CA TYR A 517 -12.80 10.94 41.69
C TYR A 517 -12.50 9.75 42.60
N ILE A 518 -12.32 9.96 43.91
CA ILE A 518 -12.17 8.87 44.89
C ILE A 518 -13.45 8.03 44.91
N SER A 519 -14.60 8.67 45.15
CA SER A 519 -15.90 7.99 45.19
C SER A 519 -16.27 7.33 43.86
N LEU A 520 -15.85 7.90 42.72
CA LEU A 520 -16.02 7.27 41.40
C LEU A 520 -15.21 5.98 41.28
N MET A 521 -13.95 5.96 41.73
CA MET A 521 -13.11 4.76 41.68
C MET A 521 -13.60 3.67 42.65
N GLU A 522 -13.98 4.05 43.87
CA GLU A 522 -14.58 3.14 44.84
C GLU A 522 -15.85 2.49 44.27
N GLN A 523 -16.74 3.32 43.71
CA GLN A 523 -17.99 2.83 43.12
C GLN A 523 -17.74 1.96 41.87
N PHE A 524 -16.76 2.30 41.03
CA PHE A 524 -16.40 1.50 39.86
C PHE A 524 -16.00 0.07 40.25
N TRP A 525 -15.15 -0.07 41.27
CA TRP A 525 -14.71 -1.38 41.77
C TRP A 525 -15.80 -2.15 42.55
N ILE A 526 -16.88 -1.49 42.97
CA ILE A 526 -18.09 -2.15 43.52
C ILE A 526 -18.99 -2.67 42.39
N GLU A 527 -19.21 -1.87 41.33
CA GLU A 527 -20.12 -2.24 40.24
C GLU A 527 -19.51 -3.28 39.29
N LEU A 528 -18.19 -3.30 39.12
CA LEU A 528 -17.51 -4.21 38.20
C LEU A 528 -17.71 -5.71 38.57
N PRO A 529 -17.53 -6.15 39.84
CA PRO A 529 -17.88 -7.52 40.23
C PRO A 529 -19.35 -7.87 39.99
N LEU A 530 -20.28 -6.97 40.33
CA LEU A 530 -21.73 -7.19 40.15
C LEU A 530 -22.08 -7.38 38.67
N LEU A 531 -21.45 -6.60 37.79
CA LEU A 531 -21.58 -6.72 36.34
C LEU A 531 -21.11 -8.09 35.85
N PHE A 532 -19.92 -8.54 36.31
CA PHE A 532 -19.35 -9.83 35.92
C PHE A 532 -20.18 -11.00 36.46
N GLU A 533 -20.68 -10.92 37.69
CA GLU A 533 -21.57 -11.93 38.27
C GLU A 533 -22.89 -12.04 37.48
N LYS A 534 -23.50 -10.90 37.14
CA LYS A 534 -24.72 -10.84 36.31
C LYS A 534 -24.49 -11.46 34.92
N TYR A 535 -23.36 -11.14 34.27
CA TYR A 535 -22.99 -11.71 32.98
C TYR A 535 -22.74 -13.23 33.06
N MET A 536 -22.01 -13.69 34.07
CA MET A 536 -21.72 -15.11 34.30
C MET A 536 -23.00 -15.91 34.57
N ASN A 537 -23.98 -15.32 35.26
CA ASN A 537 -25.29 -15.94 35.49
C ASN A 537 -26.20 -15.92 34.25
N MET A 538 -26.19 -14.86 33.42
CA MET A 538 -26.94 -14.83 32.15
C MET A 538 -26.42 -15.86 31.13
N SER A 539 -25.10 -16.10 31.10
CA SER A 539 -24.50 -17.09 30.20
C SER A 539 -24.93 -18.55 30.45
N LYS A 540 -25.62 -18.83 31.57
CA LYS A 540 -26.12 -20.17 31.92
C LYS A 540 -27.40 -20.57 31.16
N GLY A 541 -28.05 -19.65 30.44
CA GLY A 541 -29.40 -19.88 29.87
C GLY A 541 -29.59 -19.69 28.36
N ILE A 542 -28.60 -19.21 27.59
CA ILE A 542 -28.80 -18.87 26.16
C ILE A 542 -27.68 -19.46 25.30
N VAL A 543 -28.06 -20.18 24.25
CA VAL A 543 -27.17 -20.59 23.15
C VAL A 543 -26.81 -19.34 22.33
N CYS A 544 -25.81 -18.59 22.76
CA CYS A 544 -25.31 -17.42 22.04
C CYS A 544 -24.17 -17.79 21.07
N THR A 545 -24.20 -17.14 19.91
CA THR A 545 -23.30 -17.29 18.75
C THR A 545 -21.83 -17.03 19.11
N ALA A 546 -20.92 -17.61 18.32
CA ALA A 546 -19.50 -17.79 18.62
C ALA A 546 -18.66 -16.51 18.87
N ASP A 547 -19.17 -15.31 18.60
CA ASP A 547 -18.40 -14.04 18.62
C ASP A 547 -18.58 -13.21 19.91
N GLY A 548 -19.52 -13.60 20.79
CA GLY A 548 -19.87 -12.89 22.03
C GLY A 548 -19.18 -13.42 23.30
N LYS A 549 -18.26 -14.39 23.19
CA LYS A 549 -17.79 -15.17 24.34
C LYS A 549 -16.62 -14.55 25.13
N ASP A 550 -15.91 -13.55 24.59
CA ASP A 550 -14.67 -13.03 25.19
C ASP A 550 -14.67 -11.52 25.49
N SER A 551 -15.80 -10.81 25.35
CA SER A 551 -15.88 -9.34 25.54
C SER A 551 -15.48 -8.89 26.95
N HIS A 552 -15.74 -9.71 27.97
CA HIS A 552 -15.36 -9.42 29.36
C HIS A 552 -13.83 -9.50 29.56
N ILE A 553 -13.16 -10.44 28.88
CA ILE A 553 -11.70 -10.56 28.84
C ILE A 553 -11.09 -9.37 28.08
N GLU A 554 -11.64 -9.03 26.92
CA GLU A 554 -11.19 -7.89 26.10
C GLU A 554 -11.22 -6.57 26.91
N PHE A 555 -12.26 -6.36 27.73
CA PHE A 555 -12.35 -5.21 28.62
C PHE A 555 -11.26 -5.22 29.70
N LEU A 556 -11.02 -6.36 30.38
CA LEU A 556 -9.98 -6.48 31.40
C LEU A 556 -8.57 -6.25 30.82
N LEU A 557 -8.31 -6.75 29.62
CA LEU A 557 -7.04 -6.52 28.93
C LEU A 557 -6.84 -5.05 28.56
N ASN A 558 -7.91 -4.35 28.16
CA ASN A 558 -7.84 -2.91 27.92
C ASN A 558 -7.58 -2.14 29.21
N LEU A 559 -8.26 -2.47 30.32
CA LEU A 559 -8.00 -1.85 31.63
C LEU A 559 -6.53 -1.99 32.05
N LYS A 560 -5.97 -3.19 31.84
CA LYS A 560 -4.58 -3.50 32.18
C LYS A 560 -3.57 -2.71 31.36
N ASP A 561 -3.71 -2.76 30.03
CA ASP A 561 -2.74 -2.21 29.09
C ASP A 561 -3.44 -1.22 28.17
N VAL A 562 -3.27 0.08 28.47
CA VAL A 562 -3.92 1.15 27.72
C VAL A 562 -3.40 1.16 26.27
N PRO A 563 -4.25 0.93 25.27
CA PRO A 563 -3.83 1.05 23.89
C PRO A 563 -3.63 2.52 23.50
N ASP A 564 -2.61 2.75 22.67
CA ASP A 564 -2.19 4.08 22.25
C ASP A 564 -3.31 4.81 21.50
N ARG A 565 -3.57 6.08 21.84
CA ARG A 565 -4.50 6.93 21.10
C ARG A 565 -3.94 7.19 19.71
N THR A 566 -4.21 6.31 18.76
CA THR A 566 -3.89 6.51 17.33
C THR A 566 -4.80 7.58 16.72
N ARG A 567 -4.77 8.82 17.24
CA ARG A 567 -5.10 9.97 16.41
C ARG A 567 -3.95 10.10 15.41
N LYS A 568 -4.11 9.46 14.23
CA LYS A 568 -3.46 9.94 13.00
C LYS A 568 -3.85 11.40 12.88
N LYS A 569 -3.01 12.30 13.41
CA LYS A 569 -3.10 13.73 13.14
C LYS A 569 -2.94 13.84 11.63
N LEU A 570 -4.05 13.90 10.89
CA LEU A 570 -4.09 14.48 9.56
C LEU A 570 -3.80 15.98 9.73
N LYS A 571 -2.55 16.31 10.08
CA LYS A 571 -2.01 17.64 9.94
C LYS A 571 -1.51 17.73 8.50
N VAL A 572 -2.40 18.16 7.60
CA VAL A 572 -1.95 18.79 6.37
C VAL A 572 -1.19 20.05 6.79
N LYS A 573 0.12 20.05 6.58
CA LYS A 573 0.95 21.25 6.72
C LYS A 573 1.20 21.75 5.31
N PHE A 574 0.62 22.90 4.95
CA PHE A 574 1.01 23.59 3.74
C PHE A 574 2.40 24.19 3.96
N SER A 575 3.32 23.94 3.03
CA SER A 575 4.65 24.53 3.02
C SER A 575 4.59 25.82 2.21
N ASP A 576 4.95 26.96 2.84
CA ASP A 576 5.26 28.19 2.12
C ASP A 576 6.72 28.14 1.62
N PRO A 577 7.08 28.76 0.48
CA PRO A 577 8.36 28.53 -0.19
C PRO A 577 9.59 29.18 0.47
N SER A 578 9.54 29.61 1.73
CA SER A 578 10.59 30.46 2.34
C SER A 578 11.24 29.98 3.64
N ASP A 579 10.87 28.82 4.19
CA ASP A 579 11.54 28.31 5.39
C ASP A 579 12.62 27.28 5.07
N SER A 580 13.88 27.68 5.22
CA SER A 580 15.05 26.80 5.19
C SER A 580 15.40 26.35 6.61
N VAL A 581 15.11 25.11 6.99
CA VAL A 581 15.62 24.53 8.26
C VAL A 581 15.88 23.02 8.15
N THR A 582 17.14 22.71 8.43
CA THR A 582 17.78 21.48 8.93
C THR A 582 16.90 20.31 9.39
N VAL A 583 17.23 19.12 8.87
CA VAL A 583 16.67 17.82 9.28
C VAL A 583 17.31 17.39 10.61
N SER A 584 16.54 17.42 11.70
CA SER A 584 16.86 16.70 12.94
C SER A 584 16.08 15.37 12.97
N GLU A 585 16.78 14.26 13.18
CA GLU A 585 16.22 12.91 13.32
C GLU A 585 15.08 12.83 14.37
N PRO A 586 14.12 11.92 14.19
CA PRO A 586 13.04 11.72 15.15
C PRO A 586 13.59 11.02 16.39
N LYS A 587 13.86 11.81 17.45
CA LYS A 587 14.00 11.25 18.81
C LYS A 587 12.70 10.56 19.20
N VAL A 588 12.78 9.26 19.44
CA VAL A 588 11.75 8.45 20.11
C VAL A 588 11.36 9.17 21.40
N LYS A 589 10.11 9.66 21.46
CA LYS A 589 9.53 10.17 22.70
C LYS A 589 9.19 8.99 23.59
N VAL A 590 10.09 8.68 24.52
CA VAL A 590 9.77 7.93 25.74
C VAL A 590 8.94 8.85 26.65
N VAL A 591 7.65 8.59 26.79
CA VAL A 591 6.74 9.11 27.84
C VAL A 591 5.65 8.03 28.00
N ASP A 592 5.36 7.40 29.15
CA ASP A 592 5.19 7.96 30.50
C ASP A 592 5.66 6.96 31.59
N VAL A 593 6.42 7.44 32.57
CA VAL A 593 7.16 6.68 33.61
C VAL A 593 6.38 6.60 34.94
N TYR A 594 5.06 6.54 34.91
CA TYR A 594 4.28 6.26 36.14
C TYR A 594 3.15 5.30 35.82
N ALA A 595 3.44 3.99 35.92
CA ALA A 595 2.39 2.99 36.07
C ALA A 595 1.59 3.34 37.35
N ASP A 596 0.28 3.54 37.23
CA ASP A 596 -0.61 3.71 38.38
C ASP A 596 -0.62 2.40 39.18
N THR A 597 0.30 2.31 40.15
CA THR A 597 0.55 1.11 40.95
C THR A 597 -0.68 0.71 41.75
N VAL A 598 -1.49 1.67 42.17
CA VAL A 598 -2.68 1.38 42.98
C VAL A 598 -3.80 0.85 42.12
N PHE A 599 -4.04 1.43 40.95
CA PHE A 599 -4.99 0.87 39.97
C PHE A 599 -4.62 -0.55 39.57
N ASN A 600 -3.33 -0.80 39.31
CA ASN A 600 -2.86 -2.13 38.93
C ASN A 600 -3.01 -3.14 40.08
N ALA A 601 -2.81 -2.72 41.33
CA ALA A 601 -3.04 -3.57 42.50
C ALA A 601 -4.53 -3.90 42.69
N GLU A 602 -5.43 -2.92 42.50
CA GLU A 602 -6.89 -3.11 42.55
C GLU A 602 -7.36 -4.07 41.43
N LEU A 603 -6.84 -3.90 40.21
CA LEU A 603 -7.11 -4.79 39.07
C LEU A 603 -6.60 -6.21 39.33
N CYS A 604 -5.38 -6.37 39.85
CA CYS A 604 -4.83 -7.69 40.21
C CYS A 604 -5.65 -8.36 41.31
N LYS A 605 -6.11 -7.60 42.32
CA LYS A 605 -6.98 -8.12 43.38
C LYS A 605 -8.31 -8.63 42.81
N PHE A 606 -8.91 -7.89 41.89
CA PHE A 606 -10.13 -8.30 41.20
C PHE A 606 -9.93 -9.59 40.39
N VAL A 607 -8.85 -9.66 39.59
CA VAL A 607 -8.51 -10.82 38.76
C VAL A 607 -8.23 -12.07 39.62
N ASN A 608 -7.49 -11.93 40.73
CA ASN A 608 -7.25 -13.03 41.67
C ASN A 608 -8.53 -13.54 42.34
N GLY A 609 -9.46 -12.65 42.67
CA GLY A 609 -10.78 -13.04 43.20
C GLY A 609 -11.64 -13.83 42.21
N LEU A 610 -11.43 -13.64 40.89
CA LEU A 610 -12.05 -14.49 39.86
C LEU A 610 -11.45 -15.91 39.82
N PHE A 611 -10.20 -16.08 40.28
CA PHE A 611 -9.50 -17.38 40.27
C PHE A 611 -9.78 -18.25 41.49
N ASP A 612 -10.09 -17.67 42.65
CA ASP A 612 -10.55 -18.46 43.80
C ASP A 612 -11.87 -19.20 43.48
N MET A 613 -12.71 -18.65 42.59
CA MET A 613 -13.86 -19.35 42.03
C MET A 613 -13.50 -20.50 41.06
N THR A 614 -12.26 -20.62 40.58
CA THR A 614 -11.80 -21.74 39.71
C THR A 614 -11.09 -22.87 40.46
N LYS A 615 -10.62 -22.65 41.70
CA LYS A 615 -10.03 -23.70 42.56
C LYS A 615 -11.02 -24.83 42.90
N GLU A 616 -12.31 -24.54 43.00
CA GLU A 616 -13.36 -25.56 43.24
C GLU A 616 -13.50 -26.59 42.10
N ILE A 617 -13.01 -26.28 40.90
CA ILE A 617 -13.19 -27.12 39.70
C ILE A 617 -12.13 -28.20 39.55
N ALA A 618 -10.90 -27.95 40.01
CA ALA A 618 -9.80 -28.92 39.92
C ALA A 618 -9.90 -30.06 40.95
N SER A 619 -10.69 -29.87 42.01
CA SER A 619 -10.86 -30.83 43.11
C SER A 619 -12.10 -31.73 43.01
N CYS A 620 -13.01 -31.51 42.04
CA CYS A 620 -14.30 -32.20 42.01
C CYS A 620 -14.34 -33.30 40.93
N SER A 621 -14.43 -34.55 41.37
CA SER A 621 -14.55 -35.77 40.56
C SER A 621 -16.02 -36.14 40.26
N ASP A 622 -16.89 -35.16 40.01
CA ASP A 622 -18.32 -35.42 39.75
C ASP A 622 -18.75 -34.99 38.34
N GLU A 623 -19.47 -35.88 37.66
CA GLU A 623 -19.95 -35.79 36.26
C GLU A 623 -20.99 -34.67 36.00
N GLN A 624 -21.16 -33.73 36.93
CA GLN A 624 -22.05 -32.56 36.78
C GLN A 624 -21.32 -31.21 36.80
N TYR A 625 -19.99 -31.19 36.82
CA TYR A 625 -19.20 -29.97 36.76
C TYR A 625 -18.77 -29.64 35.32
N ASP A 626 -19.05 -28.42 34.85
CA ASP A 626 -18.89 -27.98 33.46
C ASP A 626 -17.39 -27.74 33.13
N PHE A 627 -16.63 -28.84 32.96
CA PHE A 627 -15.18 -28.90 32.71
C PHE A 627 -14.75 -28.04 31.51
N GLU A 628 -15.61 -27.91 30.48
CA GLU A 628 -15.32 -27.18 29.25
C GLU A 628 -15.32 -25.64 29.42
N LYS A 629 -16.10 -25.11 30.37
CA LYS A 629 -16.23 -23.67 30.62
C LYS A 629 -15.02 -23.10 31.36
N ASN A 630 -14.44 -23.88 32.27
CA ASN A 630 -13.29 -23.49 33.09
C ASN A 630 -11.95 -23.69 32.36
N GLN A 631 -11.87 -24.67 31.46
CA GLN A 631 -10.76 -24.78 30.51
C GLN A 631 -10.60 -23.51 29.67
N LYS A 632 -11.71 -22.92 29.18
CA LYS A 632 -11.68 -21.68 28.39
C LYS A 632 -11.20 -20.47 29.21
N LEU A 633 -11.63 -20.34 30.47
CA LEU A 633 -11.18 -19.24 31.34
C LEU A 633 -9.67 -19.32 31.62
N ILE A 634 -9.15 -20.52 31.90
CA ILE A 634 -7.73 -20.77 32.13
C ILE A 634 -6.95 -20.48 30.85
N LEU A 635 -7.36 -21.04 29.70
CA LEU A 635 -6.71 -20.77 28.42
C LEU A 635 -6.70 -19.27 28.10
N SER A 636 -7.82 -18.56 28.29
CA SER A 636 -7.90 -17.13 27.96
C SER A 636 -7.08 -16.22 28.89
N ALA A 637 -6.78 -16.64 30.11
CA ALA A 637 -5.81 -15.95 30.97
C ALA A 637 -4.37 -15.97 30.39
N PHE A 638 -4.09 -16.91 29.49
CA PHE A 638 -2.85 -17.05 28.71
C PHE A 638 -3.01 -16.67 27.21
N GLU A 639 -4.20 -16.29 26.70
CA GLU A 639 -4.47 -15.93 25.27
C GLU A 639 -4.08 -14.49 24.87
N ILE A 640 -3.13 -13.85 25.55
CA ILE A 640 -2.90 -12.41 25.38
C ILE A 640 -1.88 -12.13 24.24
N PRO A 641 -2.12 -11.15 23.33
CA PRO A 641 -1.15 -10.78 22.28
C PRO A 641 0.15 -10.12 22.81
N GLU A 642 1.26 -10.31 22.08
CA GLU A 642 2.70 -10.10 22.39
C GLU A 642 3.13 -8.82 23.14
N ILE A 643 2.26 -7.81 23.30
CA ILE A 643 2.59 -6.50 23.88
C ILE A 643 2.03 -6.34 25.30
N ARG A 644 1.12 -7.21 25.73
CA ARG A 644 0.38 -7.09 27.00
C ARG A 644 0.86 -8.10 28.04
N SER A 645 1.01 -7.68 29.30
CA SER A 645 1.52 -8.57 30.35
C SER A 645 0.48 -9.61 30.78
N LEU A 646 0.90 -10.84 31.12
CA LEU A 646 0.04 -11.93 31.63
C LEU A 646 -0.86 -11.47 32.77
N LEU A 647 -2.17 -11.75 32.70
CA LEU A 647 -3.13 -11.46 33.79
C LEU A 647 -2.69 -12.09 35.13
N ILE A 648 -1.91 -13.18 35.07
CA ILE A 648 -1.43 -13.98 36.21
C ILE A 648 0.07 -13.70 36.50
N ASN A 649 0.48 -13.81 37.76
CA ASN A 649 1.88 -13.74 38.19
C ASN A 649 2.64 -15.08 37.97
N ASN A 650 3.98 -15.08 38.10
CA ASN A 650 4.80 -16.27 37.84
C ASN A 650 4.54 -17.43 38.80
N GLU A 651 4.21 -17.11 40.06
CA GLU A 651 3.98 -18.09 41.12
C GLU A 651 2.70 -18.91 40.85
N GLY A 652 1.61 -18.23 40.46
CA GLY A 652 0.37 -18.91 40.07
C GLY A 652 0.52 -19.75 38.80
N THR A 653 1.40 -19.38 37.86
CA THR A 653 1.69 -20.20 36.68
C THR A 653 2.42 -21.49 37.05
N SER A 654 3.46 -21.39 37.88
CA SER A 654 4.29 -22.55 38.24
C SER A 654 3.50 -23.61 39.02
N GLU A 655 2.60 -23.18 39.90
CA GLU A 655 1.73 -24.06 40.68
C GLU A 655 0.76 -24.83 39.78
N ILE A 656 0.14 -24.16 38.79
CA ILE A 656 -0.74 -24.78 37.80
C ILE A 656 0.00 -25.87 36.99
N VAL A 657 1.23 -25.59 36.55
CA VAL A 657 1.97 -26.48 35.64
C VAL A 657 2.51 -27.71 36.37
N SER A 658 2.94 -27.58 37.62
CA SER A 658 3.34 -28.74 38.43
C SER A 658 2.20 -29.74 38.58
N ILE A 659 1.00 -29.25 38.93
CA ILE A 659 -0.20 -30.08 39.12
C ILE A 659 -0.57 -30.83 37.82
N LEU A 660 -0.42 -30.16 36.67
CA LEU A 660 -0.70 -30.75 35.35
C LEU A 660 0.35 -31.79 34.92
N CYS A 661 1.65 -31.53 35.16
CA CYS A 661 2.75 -32.46 34.84
C CYS A 661 2.72 -33.72 35.72
N ASP A 662 2.46 -33.58 37.02
CA ASP A 662 2.33 -34.71 37.94
C ASP A 662 1.15 -35.61 37.56
N SER A 663 0.05 -34.99 37.08
CA SER A 663 -1.12 -35.69 36.57
C SER A 663 -0.90 -36.46 35.26
N LEU A 664 0.13 -36.10 34.47
CA LEU A 664 0.52 -36.77 33.22
C LEU A 664 1.49 -37.95 33.45
N ASN A 665 2.41 -37.81 34.41
CA ASN A 665 3.41 -38.84 34.71
C ASN A 665 2.89 -39.97 35.61
N GLY A 666 1.84 -39.72 36.42
CA GLY A 666 1.32 -40.68 37.40
C GLY A 666 0.24 -41.66 36.92
N ARG A 667 -0.17 -41.65 35.64
CA ARG A 667 -1.21 -42.56 35.12
C ARG A 667 -0.60 -43.68 34.30
N ASP A 668 -0.60 -44.89 34.84
CA ASP A 668 -0.09 -46.07 34.13
C ASP A 668 -1.02 -46.59 33.02
N ASP A 669 -2.30 -46.17 32.95
CA ASP A 669 -3.17 -46.56 31.85
C ASP A 669 -4.20 -45.46 31.50
N THR A 670 -4.16 -44.99 30.25
CA THR A 670 -5.13 -44.10 29.55
C THR A 670 -5.24 -42.63 30.05
N CYS A 671 -4.43 -41.75 29.45
CA CYS A 671 -4.68 -40.30 29.49
C CYS A 671 -5.87 -39.93 28.57
N SER A 672 -6.88 -39.22 29.08
CA SER A 672 -8.04 -38.78 28.28
C SER A 672 -7.60 -37.85 27.12
N MET A 673 -8.10 -38.09 25.91
CA MET A 673 -7.82 -37.25 24.73
C MET A 673 -8.20 -35.78 24.95
N GLN A 674 -9.24 -35.50 25.75
CA GLN A 674 -9.65 -34.12 26.08
C GLN A 674 -8.61 -33.41 26.96
N PHE A 675 -7.91 -34.15 27.81
CA PHE A 675 -6.86 -33.61 28.67
C PHE A 675 -5.58 -33.33 27.86
N VAL A 676 -5.21 -34.24 26.94
CA VAL A 676 -4.08 -34.01 26.01
C VAL A 676 -4.33 -32.77 25.13
N ALA A 677 -5.55 -32.62 24.58
CA ALA A 677 -5.91 -31.45 23.78
C ALA A 677 -5.85 -30.13 24.59
N PHE A 678 -6.25 -30.17 25.87
CA PHE A 678 -6.16 -29.02 26.77
C PHE A 678 -4.71 -28.62 27.07
N ILE A 679 -3.84 -29.58 27.40
CA ILE A 679 -2.42 -29.33 27.68
C ILE A 679 -1.71 -28.75 26.45
N THR A 680 -2.04 -29.25 25.25
CA THR A 680 -1.49 -28.72 24.00
C THR A 680 -1.91 -27.29 23.75
N LYS A 681 -3.20 -26.98 23.98
CA LYS A 681 -3.71 -25.61 23.84
C LYS A 681 -3.13 -24.68 24.91
N LEU A 682 -2.87 -25.16 26.12
CA LEU A 682 -2.25 -24.36 27.18
C LEU A 682 -0.76 -24.10 26.89
N MET A 683 -0.02 -25.13 26.48
CA MET A 683 1.40 -25.04 26.12
C MET A 683 1.62 -24.03 24.97
N THR A 684 0.81 -24.09 23.92
CA THR A 684 0.87 -23.14 22.78
C THR A 684 0.63 -21.67 23.19
N LEU A 685 -0.13 -21.44 24.26
CA LEU A 685 -0.36 -20.11 24.80
C LEU A 685 0.77 -19.65 25.73
N MET A 686 1.31 -20.56 26.54
CA MET A 686 2.43 -20.27 27.45
C MET A 686 3.72 -19.93 26.72
N TRP A 687 3.90 -20.41 25.49
CA TRP A 687 5.00 -20.03 24.61
C TRP A 687 5.02 -18.52 24.29
N LYS A 688 3.86 -17.86 24.25
CA LYS A 688 3.73 -16.44 23.89
C LYS A 688 4.23 -15.45 24.94
N HIS A 689 4.57 -15.93 26.14
CA HIS A 689 4.92 -15.06 27.27
C HIS A 689 6.25 -15.44 27.92
N ASN A 690 7.20 -14.49 27.97
CA ASN A 690 8.56 -14.72 28.51
C ASN A 690 8.61 -15.28 29.94
N ARG A 691 7.57 -15.02 30.74
CA ARG A 691 7.49 -15.42 32.15
C ARG A 691 7.02 -16.88 32.36
N THR A 692 6.49 -17.52 31.32
CA THR A 692 5.89 -18.86 31.37
C THR A 692 6.67 -19.89 30.55
N ILE A 693 7.76 -19.47 29.90
CA ILE A 693 8.62 -20.29 29.03
C ILE A 693 9.17 -21.51 29.78
N SER A 694 9.68 -21.36 31.00
CA SER A 694 10.22 -22.48 31.79
C SER A 694 9.18 -23.57 32.03
N SER A 695 7.94 -23.16 32.29
CA SER A 695 6.82 -24.05 32.52
C SER A 695 6.33 -24.71 31.21
N ALA A 696 6.42 -24.02 30.06
CA ALA A 696 6.12 -24.60 28.75
C ALA A 696 7.18 -25.65 28.33
N VAL A 697 8.46 -25.39 28.63
CA VAL A 697 9.56 -26.35 28.39
C VAL A 697 9.34 -27.65 29.18
N GLN A 698 8.92 -27.54 30.45
CA GLN A 698 8.66 -28.70 31.30
C GLN A 698 7.54 -29.61 30.76
N ILE A 699 6.46 -29.01 30.22
CA ILE A 699 5.39 -29.74 29.55
C ILE A 699 5.92 -30.43 28.28
N LEU A 700 6.74 -29.73 27.48
CA LEU A 700 7.27 -30.24 26.22
C LEU A 700 8.22 -31.44 26.41
N GLU A 701 9.07 -31.41 27.44
CA GLU A 701 9.97 -32.52 27.78
C GLU A 701 9.20 -33.78 28.16
N THR A 702 8.16 -33.60 28.98
CA THR A 702 7.25 -34.68 29.39
C THR A 702 6.55 -35.30 28.17
N LEU A 703 6.11 -34.48 27.21
CA LEU A 703 5.52 -34.95 25.96
C LEU A 703 6.53 -35.71 25.06
N PHE A 704 7.81 -35.30 25.04
CA PHE A 704 8.85 -35.99 24.25
C PHE A 704 9.14 -37.39 24.81
N GLU A 705 9.22 -37.52 26.13
CA GLU A 705 9.48 -38.81 26.77
C GLU A 705 8.33 -39.81 26.49
N LEU A 706 7.08 -39.35 26.56
CA LEU A 706 5.89 -40.13 26.21
C LEU A 706 5.90 -40.57 24.73
N CYS A 707 6.42 -39.75 23.80
CA CYS A 707 6.56 -40.15 22.39
C CYS A 707 7.47 -41.37 22.16
N THR A 708 8.28 -41.77 23.16
CA THR A 708 9.25 -42.88 23.07
C THR A 708 8.79 -44.18 23.73
N ARG A 709 7.57 -44.19 24.32
CA ARG A 709 6.90 -45.35 24.94
C ARG A 709 5.94 -46.04 23.97
N GLU A 710 5.57 -47.29 24.25
CA GLU A 710 4.56 -48.02 23.47
C GLU A 710 3.15 -47.55 23.87
N HIS A 711 2.39 -47.06 22.88
CA HIS A 711 1.02 -46.58 23.03
C HIS A 711 0.16 -47.12 21.88
N ASP A 712 -1.17 -47.11 22.04
CA ASP A 712 -2.09 -47.36 20.94
C ASP A 712 -1.91 -46.30 19.83
N ALA A 713 -2.12 -46.71 18.57
CA ALA A 713 -1.73 -45.91 17.40
C ALA A 713 -2.33 -44.48 17.40
N LEU A 714 -3.55 -44.32 17.90
CA LEU A 714 -4.29 -43.04 17.90
C LEU A 714 -3.77 -42.06 18.97
N THR A 715 -3.53 -42.55 20.19
CA THR A 715 -2.95 -41.75 21.28
C THR A 715 -1.50 -41.39 20.95
N ALA A 716 -0.74 -42.33 20.39
CA ALA A 716 0.64 -42.10 19.99
C ALA A 716 0.74 -41.01 18.90
N ASP A 717 -0.18 -40.98 17.93
CA ASP A 717 -0.23 -39.93 16.90
C ASP A 717 -0.57 -38.55 17.48
N THR A 718 -1.49 -38.51 18.43
CA THR A 718 -1.92 -37.25 19.07
C THR A 718 -0.79 -36.66 19.91
N ILE A 719 -0.15 -37.45 20.79
CA ILE A 719 1.00 -37.00 21.60
C ILE A 719 2.14 -36.54 20.69
N ARG A 720 2.45 -37.29 19.62
CA ARG A 720 3.47 -36.90 18.63
C ARG A 720 3.16 -35.57 17.96
N ASN A 721 1.91 -35.31 17.59
CA ASN A 721 1.52 -34.05 16.96
C ASN A 721 1.60 -32.88 17.94
N CYS A 722 1.19 -33.10 19.19
CA CYS A 722 1.28 -32.09 20.24
C CYS A 722 2.74 -31.73 20.57
N TRP A 723 3.62 -32.73 20.66
CA TRP A 723 5.06 -32.50 20.83
C TRP A 723 5.66 -31.73 19.65
N LYS A 724 5.30 -32.07 18.40
CA LYS A 724 5.77 -31.34 17.20
C LYS A 724 5.42 -29.86 17.27
N GLU A 725 4.17 -29.54 17.60
CA GLU A 725 3.69 -28.15 17.71
C GLU A 725 4.47 -27.40 18.81
N GLY A 726 4.58 -27.97 20.01
CA GLY A 726 5.33 -27.34 21.09
C GLY A 726 6.83 -27.20 20.81
N PHE A 727 7.43 -28.14 20.08
CA PHE A 727 8.83 -28.05 19.69
C PHE A 727 9.07 -26.90 18.71
N VAL A 728 8.22 -26.75 17.69
CA VAL A 728 8.32 -25.65 16.71
C VAL A 728 8.27 -24.30 17.43
N GLU A 729 7.32 -24.13 18.35
CA GLU A 729 7.23 -22.92 19.20
C GLU A 729 8.50 -22.72 20.05
N SER A 730 8.99 -23.77 20.71
CA SER A 730 10.22 -23.68 21.52
C SER A 730 11.45 -23.22 20.73
N SER A 731 11.53 -23.57 19.44
CA SER A 731 12.63 -23.15 18.55
C SER A 731 12.59 -21.67 18.18
N GLN A 732 11.42 -21.05 18.24
CA GLN A 732 11.21 -19.65 17.92
C GLN A 732 11.41 -18.75 19.15
N ILE A 733 11.11 -19.26 20.34
CA ILE A 733 11.03 -18.47 21.58
C ILE A 733 12.24 -18.62 22.49
N LEU A 734 12.80 -19.83 22.62
CA LEU A 734 13.96 -20.05 23.49
C LEU A 734 15.21 -19.37 22.92
N SER A 735 16.09 -18.89 23.81
CA SER A 735 17.40 -18.42 23.35
C SER A 735 18.17 -19.57 22.70
N ILE A 736 19.10 -19.23 21.80
CA ILE A 736 19.94 -20.21 21.11
C ILE A 736 20.62 -21.16 22.10
N PHE A 737 21.03 -20.67 23.27
CA PHE A 737 21.65 -21.50 24.29
C PHE A 737 20.66 -22.46 24.97
N GLU A 738 19.49 -21.97 25.39
CA GLU A 738 18.46 -22.77 26.07
C GLU A 738 17.84 -23.81 25.13
N PHE A 739 17.56 -23.42 23.89
CA PHE A 739 17.08 -24.34 22.87
C PHE A 739 18.14 -25.42 22.60
N ASN A 740 19.41 -25.04 22.43
CA ASN A 740 20.49 -26.02 22.25
C ASN A 740 20.62 -27.00 23.40
N ASP A 741 20.43 -26.54 24.64
CA ASP A 741 20.47 -27.45 25.79
C ASP A 741 19.30 -28.45 25.76
N LEU A 742 18.09 -27.97 25.44
CA LEU A 742 16.91 -28.81 25.23
C LEU A 742 17.14 -29.86 24.13
N ILE A 743 17.70 -29.46 22.97
CA ILE A 743 18.03 -30.39 21.87
C ILE A 743 19.11 -31.38 22.28
N LYS A 744 20.13 -30.95 23.03
CA LYS A 744 21.16 -31.85 23.57
C LYS A 744 20.54 -32.91 24.49
N ARG A 745 19.55 -32.55 25.32
CA ARG A 745 18.82 -33.51 26.17
C ARG A 745 18.05 -34.53 25.32
N TYR A 746 17.35 -34.10 24.26
CA TYR A 746 16.66 -35.00 23.33
C TYR A 746 17.61 -35.92 22.56
N GLY A 747 18.77 -35.40 22.13
CA GLY A 747 19.80 -36.19 21.44
C GLY A 747 20.35 -37.32 22.30
N ILE A 748 20.52 -37.11 23.60
CA ILE A 748 20.95 -38.15 24.54
C ILE A 748 19.88 -39.25 24.68
N ILE A 749 18.60 -38.87 24.76
CA ILE A 749 17.48 -39.81 24.85
C ILE A 749 17.43 -40.71 23.59
N ILE A 750 17.52 -40.14 22.38
CA ILE A 750 17.55 -40.91 21.12
C ILE A 750 18.80 -41.80 21.04
N TRP A 751 19.96 -41.25 21.38
CA TRP A 751 21.24 -41.96 21.35
C TRP A 751 21.22 -43.22 22.23
N SER A 752 20.67 -43.10 23.45
CA SER A 752 20.52 -44.24 24.37
C SER A 752 19.70 -45.38 23.73
N LYS A 753 18.69 -45.05 22.92
CA LYS A 753 17.84 -46.02 22.22
C LYS A 753 18.57 -46.66 21.02
N VAL A 754 19.29 -45.89 20.20
CA VAL A 754 20.08 -46.38 19.04
C VAL A 754 21.18 -47.35 19.50
N TYR A 755 21.86 -47.03 20.60
CA TYR A 755 22.85 -47.91 21.21
C TYR A 755 22.23 -49.22 21.74
N ASN A 756 21.08 -49.14 22.42
CA ASN A 756 20.39 -50.32 22.94
C ASN A 756 19.87 -51.27 21.84
N ILE A 757 19.56 -50.77 20.64
CA ILE A 757 19.24 -51.59 19.47
C ILE A 757 20.46 -52.42 18.99
N HIS A 758 21.68 -51.92 19.23
CA HIS A 758 22.93 -52.50 18.72
C HIS A 758 23.63 -53.46 19.71
N ALA A 759 23.21 -53.48 20.98
CA ALA A 759 23.65 -54.47 21.98
C ALA A 759 23.08 -55.90 21.73
N SER A 760 22.19 -56.04 20.73
CA SER A 760 21.59 -57.29 20.24
C SER A 760 22.36 -57.85 19.02
N PRO A 761 22.42 -59.17 18.78
CA PRO A 761 23.29 -59.83 17.78
C PRO A 761 22.95 -59.58 16.29
N ILE A 762 22.26 -58.50 15.92
CA ILE A 762 21.90 -58.17 14.54
C ILE A 762 23.01 -57.30 13.90
N LYS A 763 24.11 -57.96 13.52
CA LYS A 763 25.29 -57.34 12.87
C LYS A 763 25.07 -56.88 11.41
N ASN A 764 23.91 -57.13 10.80
CA ASN A 764 23.79 -57.17 9.32
C ASN A 764 22.93 -56.07 8.66
N THR A 765 22.33 -55.13 9.41
CA THR A 765 21.35 -54.19 8.81
C THR A 765 21.93 -52.82 8.41
N LEU A 766 23.06 -52.40 9.00
CA LEU A 766 23.65 -51.05 8.81
C LEU A 766 24.95 -51.01 7.98
N VAL A 767 25.45 -52.17 7.54
CA VAL A 767 26.64 -52.27 6.68
C VAL A 767 26.19 -52.92 5.36
N LEU A 768 26.33 -52.22 4.23
CA LEU A 768 26.10 -52.82 2.91
C LEU A 768 27.32 -53.65 2.54
N ASP A 769 27.17 -54.93 2.24
CA ASP A 769 28.26 -55.79 1.75
C ASP A 769 28.16 -56.02 0.22
N HIS A 770 27.42 -55.16 -0.51
CA HIS A 770 27.04 -55.34 -1.92
C HIS A 770 27.22 -54.05 -2.73
N ASP A 771 27.17 -54.13 -4.08
CA ASP A 771 27.27 -52.96 -4.96
C ASP A 771 26.13 -51.95 -4.69
N ILE A 772 26.49 -50.67 -4.59
CA ILE A 772 25.59 -49.58 -4.16
C ILE A 772 24.55 -49.27 -5.24
N SER A 773 24.88 -49.52 -6.52
CA SER A 773 23.94 -49.34 -7.63
C SER A 773 22.68 -50.20 -7.46
N ASP A 774 22.82 -51.39 -6.89
CA ASP A 774 21.75 -52.39 -6.74
C ASP A 774 20.97 -52.27 -5.41
N THR A 775 21.35 -51.34 -4.53
CA THR A 775 20.70 -51.13 -3.22
C THR A 775 19.41 -50.32 -3.34
N SER A 776 18.36 -50.69 -2.58
CA SER A 776 17.11 -49.92 -2.52
C SER A 776 17.28 -48.59 -1.78
N TRP A 777 16.54 -47.57 -2.20
CA TRP A 777 16.61 -46.23 -1.62
C TRP A 777 16.28 -46.22 -0.12
N ASP A 778 15.32 -47.00 0.35
CA ASP A 778 14.96 -47.07 1.78
C ASP A 778 16.12 -47.51 2.68
N LYS A 779 16.90 -48.51 2.23
CA LYS A 779 18.09 -49.01 2.96
C LYS A 779 19.23 -48.00 2.90
N LEU A 780 19.47 -47.38 1.74
CA LEU A 780 20.51 -46.37 1.56
C LEU A 780 20.21 -45.12 2.40
N PHE A 781 18.95 -44.66 2.42
CA PHE A 781 18.58 -43.47 3.18
C PHE A 781 18.73 -43.66 4.69
N LEU A 782 18.36 -44.81 5.25
CA LEU A 782 18.60 -45.07 6.67
C LEU A 782 20.09 -44.93 7.01
N GLN A 783 20.97 -45.46 6.16
CA GLN A 783 22.42 -45.36 6.36
C GLN A 783 22.94 -43.93 6.21
N LEU A 784 22.48 -43.18 5.20
CA LEU A 784 22.82 -41.77 5.04
C LEU A 784 22.39 -40.95 6.27
N GLU A 785 21.23 -41.25 6.85
CA GLU A 785 20.73 -40.57 8.05
C GLU A 785 21.53 -40.94 9.30
N VAL A 786 22.03 -42.17 9.41
CA VAL A 786 22.99 -42.56 10.47
C VAL A 786 24.32 -41.83 10.32
N ILE A 787 24.91 -41.80 9.11
CA ILE A 787 26.19 -41.11 8.83
C ILE A 787 26.10 -39.65 9.23
N ARG A 788 25.04 -38.98 8.79
CA ARG A 788 24.82 -37.56 9.05
C ARG A 788 24.48 -37.28 10.52
N LEU A 789 23.78 -38.19 11.23
CA LEU A 789 23.60 -38.06 12.67
C LEU A 789 24.93 -38.17 13.41
N PHE A 790 25.80 -39.11 13.01
CA PHE A 790 27.15 -39.24 13.56
C PHE A 790 27.97 -37.97 13.34
N GLU A 791 27.89 -37.39 12.14
CA GLU A 791 28.56 -36.13 11.81
C GLU A 791 28.16 -35.03 12.78
N THR A 792 26.85 -34.79 12.92
CA THR A 792 26.30 -33.73 13.76
C THR A 792 26.62 -33.93 15.24
N VAL A 793 26.53 -35.17 15.76
CA VAL A 793 26.83 -35.47 17.16
C VAL A 793 28.32 -35.25 17.46
N VAL A 794 29.21 -35.65 16.54
CA VAL A 794 30.66 -35.40 16.63
C VAL A 794 30.98 -33.90 16.63
N GLN A 795 30.32 -33.12 15.78
CA GLN A 795 30.54 -31.67 15.70
C GLN A 795 30.05 -30.91 16.95
N HIS A 796 28.91 -31.30 17.52
CA HIS A 796 28.19 -30.48 18.50
C HIS A 796 28.22 -31.00 19.95
N ILE A 797 28.36 -32.31 20.17
CA ILE A 797 28.31 -32.91 21.51
C ILE A 797 29.39 -34.01 21.74
N PRO A 798 30.66 -33.81 21.31
CA PRO A 798 31.68 -34.86 21.39
C PRO A 798 32.03 -35.27 22.84
N GLN A 799 31.86 -34.36 23.80
CA GLN A 799 32.21 -34.55 25.21
C GLN A 799 31.23 -35.43 26.00
N LYS A 800 30.00 -35.60 25.52
CA LYS A 800 29.00 -36.46 26.19
C LYS A 800 29.01 -37.90 25.67
N LEU A 801 29.88 -38.19 24.69
CA LEU A 801 30.02 -39.53 24.13
C LEU A 801 30.99 -40.38 24.96
N LYS A 802 30.54 -41.56 25.41
CA LYS A 802 31.38 -42.55 26.09
C LYS A 802 32.35 -43.22 25.10
N GLN A 803 33.40 -43.87 25.60
CA GLN A 803 34.39 -44.64 24.78
C GLN A 803 33.70 -45.57 23.77
N GLU A 804 32.73 -46.35 24.24
CA GLU A 804 31.99 -47.34 23.44
C GLU A 804 31.29 -46.73 22.21
N TYR A 805 30.93 -45.44 22.28
CA TYR A 805 30.28 -44.71 21.20
C TYR A 805 31.27 -44.26 20.14
N TRP A 806 32.49 -43.92 20.54
CA TRP A 806 33.59 -43.55 19.64
C TRP A 806 34.12 -44.74 18.86
N ASP A 807 34.26 -45.89 19.50
CA ASP A 807 34.70 -47.14 18.85
C ASP A 807 33.74 -47.52 17.71
N VAL A 808 32.43 -47.36 17.93
CA VAL A 808 31.40 -47.57 16.89
C VAL A 808 31.60 -46.62 15.71
N ILE A 809 31.74 -45.32 15.93
CA ILE A 809 31.90 -44.32 14.85
C ILE A 809 33.13 -44.63 13.98
N LEU A 810 34.26 -44.99 14.59
CA LEU A 810 35.50 -45.31 13.87
C LEU A 810 35.40 -46.61 13.05
N ILE A 811 34.74 -47.65 13.59
CA ILE A 811 34.49 -48.91 12.88
C ILE A 811 33.61 -48.66 11.65
N PHE A 812 32.56 -47.86 11.79
CA PHE A 812 31.66 -47.52 10.70
C PHE A 812 32.34 -46.70 9.60
N LEU A 813 33.18 -45.72 9.96
CA LEU A 813 34.00 -44.96 9.01
C LEU A 813 34.92 -45.87 8.19
N THR A 814 35.59 -46.83 8.82
CA THR A 814 36.49 -47.77 8.14
C THR A 814 35.73 -48.71 7.19
N LYS A 815 34.53 -49.15 7.57
CA LYS A 815 33.66 -49.97 6.71
C LYS A 815 33.11 -49.20 5.50
N TRP A 816 32.65 -47.97 5.69
CA TRP A 816 32.19 -47.12 4.57
C TRP A 816 33.32 -46.73 3.61
N GLN A 817 34.56 -46.61 4.10
CA GLN A 817 35.74 -46.42 3.26
C GLN A 817 36.01 -47.62 2.32
N GLN A 818 35.80 -48.85 2.79
CA GLN A 818 35.97 -50.05 1.96
C GLN A 818 34.91 -50.10 0.85
N LEU A 819 33.66 -49.75 1.17
CA LEU A 819 32.58 -49.62 0.18
C LEU A 819 32.87 -48.53 -0.85
N TYR A 820 33.38 -47.38 -0.39
CA TYR A 820 33.81 -46.27 -1.22
C TYR A 820 34.88 -46.69 -2.25
N ASN A 821 35.91 -47.42 -1.82
CA ASN A 821 37.00 -47.86 -2.69
C ASN A 821 36.54 -48.78 -3.82
N ASN A 822 35.44 -49.53 -3.61
CA ASN A 822 34.85 -50.40 -4.62
C ASN A 822 33.94 -49.62 -5.59
N ALA A 823 33.31 -48.53 -5.15
CA ALA A 823 32.32 -47.76 -5.91
C ALA A 823 32.90 -46.56 -6.71
N LYS A 824 34.17 -46.19 -6.47
CA LYS A 824 34.86 -45.04 -7.07
C LYS A 824 35.02 -45.05 -8.60
N HIS A 825 34.49 -46.03 -9.32
CA HIS A 825 34.57 -46.05 -10.79
C HIS A 825 33.24 -45.66 -11.47
N ASN A 826 32.14 -45.51 -10.69
CA ASN A 826 30.79 -45.21 -11.17
C ASN A 826 30.24 -43.85 -10.68
N TYR A 827 31.01 -42.76 -10.85
CA TYR A 827 30.62 -41.40 -10.43
C TYR A 827 29.37 -40.82 -11.11
N SER A 828 28.88 -41.47 -12.17
CA SER A 828 27.62 -41.09 -12.81
C SER A 828 26.37 -41.50 -12.02
N ASP A 829 26.50 -42.35 -11.01
CA ASP A 829 25.39 -42.74 -10.15
C ASP A 829 25.23 -41.75 -8.98
N ILE A 830 24.03 -41.18 -8.87
CA ILE A 830 23.65 -40.25 -7.80
C ILE A 830 23.68 -40.89 -6.41
N LYS A 831 23.40 -42.20 -6.29
CA LYS A 831 23.47 -42.93 -5.02
C LYS A 831 24.88 -42.93 -4.46
N ILE A 832 25.85 -43.17 -5.34
CA ILE A 832 27.28 -43.17 -5.00
C ILE A 832 27.71 -41.76 -4.63
N THR A 833 27.31 -40.75 -5.40
CA THR A 833 27.62 -39.34 -5.12
C THR A 833 27.09 -38.88 -3.75
N MET A 834 25.85 -39.24 -3.39
CA MET A 834 25.25 -38.88 -2.10
C MET A 834 25.96 -39.53 -0.91
N LEU A 835 26.39 -40.79 -1.06
CA LEU A 835 27.17 -41.49 -0.05
C LEU A 835 28.56 -40.87 0.12
N ILE A 836 29.24 -40.52 -0.98
CA ILE A 836 30.56 -39.86 -0.96
C ILE A 836 30.49 -38.54 -0.20
N ILE A 837 29.45 -37.74 -0.42
CA ILE A 837 29.24 -36.47 0.26
C ILE A 837 29.07 -36.70 1.77
N ALA A 838 28.13 -37.56 2.17
CA ALA A 838 27.85 -37.82 3.59
C ALA A 838 29.09 -38.39 4.31
N PHE A 839 29.83 -39.29 3.66
CA PHE A 839 31.06 -39.86 4.20
C PHE A 839 32.16 -38.80 4.34
N SER A 840 32.35 -37.93 3.35
CA SER A 840 33.36 -36.87 3.37
C SER A 840 33.08 -35.84 4.46
N GLN A 841 31.80 -35.54 4.70
CA GLN A 841 31.35 -34.65 5.77
C GLN A 841 31.65 -35.22 7.16
N LEU A 842 31.32 -36.49 7.40
CA LEU A 842 31.66 -37.17 8.66
C LEU A 842 33.19 -37.24 8.87
N TYR A 843 33.97 -37.54 7.83
CA TYR A 843 35.44 -37.52 7.92
C TYR A 843 35.96 -36.13 8.33
N TYR A 844 35.48 -35.08 7.66
CA TYR A 844 35.87 -33.70 7.97
C TYR A 844 35.50 -33.30 9.40
N ALA A 845 34.31 -33.70 9.87
CA ALA A 845 33.87 -33.47 11.24
C ALA A 845 34.83 -34.07 12.29
N VAL A 846 35.21 -35.33 12.10
CA VAL A 846 36.14 -36.03 13.00
C VAL A 846 37.54 -35.41 12.90
N GLU A 847 38.07 -35.18 11.70
CA GLU A 847 39.39 -34.56 11.49
C GLU A 847 39.48 -33.17 12.15
N THR A 848 38.43 -32.36 12.02
CA THR A 848 38.34 -31.03 12.64
C THR A 848 38.35 -31.11 14.16
N LEU A 849 37.60 -32.06 14.74
CA LEU A 849 37.60 -32.30 16.18
C LEU A 849 38.97 -32.77 16.68
N MET A 850 39.61 -33.70 15.97
CA MET A 850 40.93 -34.22 16.34
C MET A 850 42.02 -33.16 16.27
N ASN A 851 41.97 -32.27 15.26
CA ASN A 851 42.86 -31.12 15.17
C ASN A 851 42.63 -30.12 16.32
N LYS A 852 41.36 -29.87 16.70
CA LYS A 852 41.03 -29.10 17.91
C LYS A 852 41.58 -29.74 19.18
N HIS A 853 41.39 -31.04 19.37
CA HIS A 853 41.86 -31.78 20.54
C HIS A 853 43.40 -31.83 20.63
N LYS A 854 44.09 -31.90 19.49
CA LYS A 854 45.57 -31.79 19.40
C LYS A 854 46.08 -30.43 19.87
N LEU A 855 45.41 -29.34 19.49
CA LEU A 855 45.79 -27.97 19.85
C LEU A 855 45.41 -27.62 21.29
N LYS A 856 44.25 -28.13 21.75
CA LYS A 856 43.73 -27.93 23.11
C LYS A 856 43.11 -29.24 23.61
N PRO A 857 43.76 -29.96 24.55
CA PRO A 857 43.23 -31.21 25.09
C PRO A 857 41.84 -31.02 25.69
N ILE A 858 40.91 -31.88 25.30
CA ILE A 858 39.53 -31.88 25.79
C ILE A 858 39.41 -33.02 26.83
N PRO A 859 39.17 -32.73 28.12
CA PRO A 859 39.29 -33.70 29.21
C PRO A 859 38.34 -34.89 29.14
N GLU A 860 37.13 -34.70 28.59
CA GLU A 860 36.10 -35.76 28.55
C GLU A 860 36.23 -36.73 27.36
N LEU A 861 37.22 -36.53 26.47
CA LEU A 861 37.44 -37.41 25.31
C LEU A 861 38.35 -38.60 25.66
N PRO A 862 38.11 -39.79 25.07
CA PRO A 862 39.02 -40.94 25.11
C PRO A 862 40.50 -40.61 24.87
N SER A 863 41.39 -41.11 25.73
CA SER A 863 42.83 -40.81 25.64
C SER A 863 43.55 -41.48 24.45
N THR A 864 43.02 -42.59 23.91
CA THR A 864 43.63 -43.34 22.78
C THR A 864 43.13 -42.87 21.40
N LEU A 865 42.02 -42.14 21.36
CA LEU A 865 41.29 -41.78 20.13
C LEU A 865 42.12 -40.91 19.16
N LEU A 866 42.92 -39.99 19.69
CA LEU A 866 43.77 -39.11 18.87
C LEU A 866 44.86 -39.88 18.14
N ASP A 867 45.46 -40.88 18.81
CA ASP A 867 46.54 -41.70 18.26
C ASP A 867 46.00 -42.72 17.25
N GLU A 868 44.84 -43.33 17.52
CA GLU A 868 44.14 -44.22 16.59
C GLU A 868 43.75 -43.48 15.29
N TRP A 869 43.16 -42.28 15.40
CA TRP A 869 42.76 -41.50 14.24
C TRP A 869 43.94 -41.13 13.34
N LYS A 870 45.01 -40.54 13.91
CA LYS A 870 46.16 -40.04 13.14
C LYS A 870 47.00 -41.14 12.53
N ASN A 871 47.29 -42.20 13.28
CA ASN A 871 48.29 -43.19 12.89
C ASN A 871 47.68 -44.35 12.08
N VAL A 872 46.36 -44.58 12.15
CA VAL A 872 45.72 -45.76 11.54
C VAL A 872 44.67 -45.38 10.48
N ILE A 873 43.88 -44.31 10.69
CA ILE A 873 42.63 -44.10 9.92
C ILE A 873 42.73 -42.92 8.94
N ALA A 874 43.20 -41.75 9.36
CA ALA A 874 43.04 -40.48 8.64
C ALA A 874 43.63 -40.48 7.21
N SER A 875 44.89 -40.90 7.06
CA SER A 875 45.59 -40.82 5.77
C SER A 875 44.93 -41.68 4.67
N ASN A 876 44.36 -42.83 5.03
CA ASN A 876 43.75 -43.73 4.06
C ASN A 876 42.43 -43.18 3.54
N ILE A 877 41.65 -42.51 4.40
CA ILE A 877 40.37 -41.91 4.02
C ILE A 877 40.61 -40.64 3.19
N TYR A 878 41.56 -39.78 3.59
CA TYR A 878 41.90 -38.55 2.89
C TYR A 878 42.29 -38.79 1.42
N ASN A 879 43.19 -39.74 1.17
CA ASN A 879 43.64 -40.09 -0.17
C ASN A 879 42.50 -40.60 -1.06
N GLY A 880 41.51 -41.26 -0.46
CA GLY A 880 40.28 -41.63 -1.13
C GLY A 880 39.49 -40.40 -1.56
N ILE A 881 39.12 -39.54 -0.61
CA ILE A 881 38.23 -38.39 -0.81
C ILE A 881 38.76 -37.42 -1.90
N VAL A 882 40.04 -37.04 -1.85
CA VAL A 882 40.64 -36.03 -2.77
C VAL A 882 40.46 -36.39 -4.26
N GLN A 883 40.44 -37.69 -4.60
CA GLN A 883 40.30 -38.15 -5.98
C GLN A 883 38.90 -37.88 -6.58
N THR A 884 37.93 -37.37 -5.82
CA THR A 884 36.51 -37.27 -6.23
C THR A 884 35.90 -35.87 -6.20
N TRP A 885 36.61 -34.87 -5.68
CA TRP A 885 36.07 -33.52 -5.40
C TRP A 885 35.51 -32.80 -6.62
N ILE A 886 36.18 -32.92 -7.77
CA ILE A 886 35.76 -32.26 -9.01
C ILE A 886 34.38 -32.78 -9.48
N PHE A 887 34.10 -34.07 -9.28
CA PHE A 887 32.81 -34.67 -9.63
C PHE A 887 31.69 -34.22 -8.68
N ILE A 888 32.01 -33.99 -7.40
CA ILE A 888 31.08 -33.45 -6.41
C ILE A 888 30.66 -32.02 -6.78
N GLN A 889 31.61 -31.16 -7.16
CA GLN A 889 31.33 -29.79 -7.60
C GLN A 889 30.43 -29.76 -8.85
N LEU A 890 30.69 -30.62 -9.83
CA LEU A 890 29.82 -30.75 -11.00
C LEU A 890 28.43 -31.28 -10.67
N GLY A 891 28.32 -32.28 -9.79
CA GLY A 891 27.04 -32.80 -9.32
C GLY A 891 26.21 -31.71 -8.65
N ALA A 892 26.84 -30.90 -7.78
CA ALA A 892 26.20 -29.76 -7.13
C ALA A 892 25.74 -28.69 -8.14
N TYR A 893 26.58 -28.35 -9.12
CA TYR A 893 26.22 -27.41 -10.18
C TYR A 893 24.98 -27.87 -10.97
N TYR A 894 24.93 -29.14 -11.41
CA TYR A 894 23.80 -29.65 -12.17
C TYR A 894 22.51 -29.75 -11.34
N ALA A 895 22.63 -30.15 -10.07
CA ALA A 895 21.49 -30.17 -9.15
C ALA A 895 20.91 -28.76 -8.93
N LEU A 896 21.78 -27.78 -8.65
CA LEU A 896 21.36 -26.38 -8.48
C LEU A 896 20.76 -25.82 -9.76
N LYS A 897 21.38 -26.07 -10.92
CA LYS A 897 20.87 -25.63 -12.23
C LYS A 897 19.46 -26.15 -12.52
N TYR A 898 19.17 -27.39 -12.13
CA TYR A 898 17.82 -27.94 -12.25
C TYR A 898 16.80 -27.27 -11.32
N MET A 899 17.24 -26.83 -10.13
CA MET A 899 16.39 -26.17 -9.15
C MET A 899 16.13 -24.68 -9.44
N VAL A 900 16.93 -24.03 -10.29
CA VAL A 900 16.83 -22.58 -10.59
C VAL A 900 15.40 -22.12 -10.93
N PRO A 901 14.63 -22.78 -11.82
CA PRO A 901 13.28 -22.32 -12.16
C PRO A 901 12.34 -22.26 -10.94
N GLU A 902 12.43 -23.23 -10.03
CA GLU A 902 11.62 -23.28 -8.81
C GLU A 902 12.03 -22.17 -7.82
N LEU A 903 13.34 -21.93 -7.68
CA LEU A 903 13.86 -20.84 -6.84
C LEU A 903 13.36 -19.47 -7.32
N VAL A 904 13.35 -19.26 -8.64
CA VAL A 904 12.90 -18.00 -9.25
C VAL A 904 11.38 -17.84 -9.14
N GLN A 905 10.62 -18.92 -9.30
CA GLN A 905 9.17 -18.90 -9.13
C GLN A 905 8.78 -18.55 -7.68
N HIS A 906 9.50 -19.10 -6.70
CA HIS A 906 9.32 -18.74 -5.30
C HIS A 906 9.63 -17.26 -5.03
N ASP A 907 10.76 -16.76 -5.54
CA ASP A 907 11.16 -15.37 -5.37
C ASP A 907 10.17 -14.40 -6.03
N LYS A 908 9.53 -14.80 -7.14
CA LYS A 908 8.45 -14.03 -7.76
C LYS A 908 7.25 -13.84 -6.80
N VAL A 909 6.80 -14.92 -6.15
CA VAL A 909 5.68 -14.87 -5.19
C VAL A 909 6.02 -13.97 -4.00
N LEU A 910 7.27 -13.99 -3.54
CA LEU A 910 7.73 -13.11 -2.46
C LEU A 910 7.68 -11.63 -2.83
N VAL A 911 8.10 -11.27 -4.05
CA VAL A 911 8.07 -9.87 -4.53
C VAL A 911 6.65 -9.34 -4.70
N GLU A 912 5.69 -10.20 -5.04
CA GLU A 912 4.28 -9.84 -5.19
C GLU A 912 3.53 -9.73 -3.84
N SER A 913 4.19 -10.00 -2.70
CA SER A 913 3.58 -9.96 -1.37
C SER A 913 3.62 -8.57 -0.70
N ASP A 914 2.61 -8.24 0.10
CA ASP A 914 2.47 -6.93 0.78
C ASP A 914 3.58 -6.64 1.82
N ASN A 915 4.31 -7.67 2.28
CA ASN A 915 5.38 -7.59 3.30
C ASN A 915 6.76 -7.99 2.75
N PHE A 916 7.07 -7.65 1.51
CA PHE A 916 8.33 -8.02 0.86
C PHE A 916 9.57 -7.41 1.56
N GLU A 917 10.51 -8.28 1.97
CA GLU A 917 11.86 -7.91 2.36
C GLU A 917 12.91 -8.57 1.44
N SER A 918 13.89 -7.78 0.97
CA SER A 918 14.94 -8.26 0.06
C SER A 918 15.90 -9.27 0.71
N SER A 919 15.89 -9.39 2.04
CA SER A 919 16.62 -10.41 2.83
C SER A 919 16.20 -11.84 2.51
N ASN A 920 14.95 -12.04 2.09
CA ASN A 920 14.35 -13.37 1.97
C ASN A 920 14.51 -14.01 0.59
N LEU A 921 15.09 -13.29 -0.38
CA LEU A 921 15.33 -13.79 -1.73
C LEU A 921 16.37 -14.92 -1.74
N ASN A 922 16.14 -15.97 -2.53
CA ASN A 922 17.03 -17.12 -2.62
C ASN A 922 18.44 -16.75 -3.07
N ILE A 923 18.59 -15.69 -3.87
CA ILE A 923 19.90 -15.19 -4.31
C ILE A 923 20.82 -14.78 -3.14
N LYS A 924 20.26 -14.32 -2.00
CA LYS A 924 21.06 -13.96 -0.81
C LYS A 924 21.73 -15.16 -0.15
N LYS A 925 21.20 -16.37 -0.31
CA LYS A 925 21.82 -17.59 0.24
C LYS A 925 23.20 -17.87 -0.38
N PHE A 926 23.47 -17.31 -1.56
CA PHE A 926 24.76 -17.43 -2.23
C PHE A 926 25.78 -16.37 -1.77
N GLU A 927 25.37 -15.33 -1.03
CA GLU A 927 26.23 -14.20 -0.63
C GLU A 927 27.42 -14.64 0.24
N GLU A 928 27.17 -15.48 1.25
CA GLU A 928 28.21 -15.98 2.15
C GLU A 928 29.20 -16.89 1.40
N VAL A 929 28.70 -17.83 0.60
CA VAL A 929 29.52 -18.75 -0.19
C VAL A 929 30.39 -17.98 -1.19
N LEU A 930 29.79 -17.01 -1.90
CA LEU A 930 30.52 -16.16 -2.82
C LEU A 930 31.57 -15.33 -2.10
N SER A 931 31.25 -14.72 -0.96
CA SER A 931 32.21 -13.88 -0.21
C SER A 931 33.41 -14.69 0.29
N ASN A 932 33.17 -15.90 0.82
CA ASN A 932 34.23 -16.79 1.31
C ASN A 932 35.16 -17.24 0.17
N ILE A 933 34.59 -17.75 -0.93
CA ILE A 933 35.38 -18.22 -2.07
C ILE A 933 36.07 -17.03 -2.76
N GLN A 934 35.40 -15.89 -2.90
CA GLN A 934 35.97 -14.67 -3.49
C GLN A 934 37.18 -14.16 -2.71
N THR A 935 37.19 -14.29 -1.38
CA THR A 935 38.36 -13.90 -0.56
C THR A 935 39.58 -14.76 -0.90
N ILE A 936 39.39 -16.06 -1.10
CA ILE A 936 40.44 -17.00 -1.52
C ILE A 936 40.95 -16.62 -2.91
N ILE A 937 40.04 -16.41 -3.87
CA ILE A 937 40.38 -16.06 -5.25
C ILE A 937 41.07 -14.68 -5.33
N ASN A 938 40.58 -13.67 -4.61
CA ASN A 938 41.19 -12.35 -4.58
C ASN A 938 42.61 -12.39 -4.00
N THR A 939 42.83 -13.22 -2.97
CA THR A 939 44.16 -13.41 -2.37
C THR A 939 45.10 -14.11 -3.35
N MET A 940 44.63 -15.17 -4.01
CA MET A 940 45.37 -15.89 -5.05
C MET A 940 45.71 -14.98 -6.24
N LEU A 941 44.81 -14.08 -6.61
CA LEU A 941 44.96 -13.17 -7.75
C LEU A 941 45.45 -11.76 -7.37
N MET A 942 45.97 -11.58 -6.15
CA MET A 942 46.34 -10.25 -5.63
C MET A 942 47.52 -9.63 -6.39
N GLU A 943 48.45 -10.45 -6.87
CA GLU A 943 49.65 -10.00 -7.59
C GLU A 943 49.39 -9.66 -9.08
N PHE A 944 48.22 -10.04 -9.61
CA PHE A 944 47.86 -9.80 -11.02
C PHE A 944 47.07 -8.49 -11.18
N LYS A 945 47.51 -7.64 -12.09
CA LYS A 945 46.83 -6.38 -12.46
C LYS A 945 45.77 -6.61 -13.54
N LEU A 946 44.73 -5.78 -13.55
CA LEU A 946 43.65 -5.84 -14.53
C LEU A 946 44.18 -5.56 -15.94
N CYS A 947 43.87 -6.44 -16.89
CA CYS A 947 44.24 -6.31 -18.30
C CYS A 947 45.75 -6.06 -18.52
N ASP A 948 46.61 -6.65 -17.68
CA ASP A 948 48.06 -6.64 -17.86
C ASP A 948 48.51 -7.63 -18.95
N THR A 949 49.74 -7.49 -19.44
CA THR A 949 50.33 -8.40 -20.44
C THR A 949 50.75 -9.75 -19.86
N VAL A 950 50.40 -10.05 -18.60
CA VAL A 950 50.62 -11.34 -17.91
C VAL A 950 49.29 -11.79 -17.29
N THR A 951 48.74 -12.90 -17.78
CA THR A 951 47.48 -13.50 -17.28
C THR A 951 47.77 -14.67 -16.36
N CYS A 952 46.86 -14.95 -15.42
CA CYS A 952 46.98 -16.09 -14.53
C CYS A 952 46.41 -17.36 -15.20
N THR A 953 47.25 -18.37 -15.44
CA THR A 953 46.80 -19.68 -15.92
C THR A 953 46.83 -20.70 -14.78
N ILE A 954 45.73 -21.41 -14.55
CA ILE A 954 45.55 -22.30 -13.39
C ILE A 954 45.54 -23.76 -13.85
N GLN A 955 46.48 -24.55 -13.31
CA GLN A 955 46.68 -25.96 -13.65
C GLN A 955 45.62 -26.89 -13.03
N PRO A 956 45.05 -27.87 -13.76
CA PRO A 956 44.11 -28.85 -13.23
C PRO A 956 44.63 -29.63 -12.02
N PHE A 957 43.71 -30.12 -11.18
CA PHE A 957 44.01 -30.93 -9.98
C PHE A 957 44.86 -30.22 -8.90
N THR A 958 44.93 -28.89 -8.95
CA THR A 958 45.50 -28.06 -7.88
C THR A 958 44.39 -27.48 -7.01
N ASP A 959 44.71 -27.09 -5.77
CA ASP A 959 43.77 -26.39 -4.88
C ASP A 959 43.23 -25.12 -5.56
N SER A 960 44.11 -24.36 -6.20
CA SER A 960 43.77 -23.16 -6.98
C SER A 960 42.72 -23.43 -8.06
N TYR A 961 42.81 -24.58 -8.74
CA TYR A 961 41.82 -24.99 -9.75
C TYR A 961 40.47 -25.32 -9.12
N THR A 962 40.47 -26.07 -8.02
CA THR A 962 39.25 -26.46 -7.30
C THR A 962 38.48 -25.24 -6.78
N TYR A 963 39.17 -24.26 -6.20
CA TYR A 963 38.54 -23.03 -5.73
C TYR A 963 38.04 -22.16 -6.89
N THR A 964 38.82 -22.04 -7.97
CA THR A 964 38.44 -21.23 -9.13
C THR A 964 37.24 -21.82 -9.86
N LEU A 965 37.22 -23.14 -10.07
CA LEU A 965 36.09 -23.83 -10.67
C LEU A 965 34.82 -23.65 -9.84
N GLY A 966 34.90 -23.84 -8.51
CA GLY A 966 33.78 -23.61 -7.60
C GLY A 966 33.25 -22.18 -7.64
N TYR A 967 34.15 -21.18 -7.68
CA TYR A 967 33.80 -19.76 -7.80
C TYR A 967 33.00 -19.48 -9.09
N LEU A 968 33.52 -19.93 -10.23
CA LEU A 968 32.92 -19.68 -11.54
C LEU A 968 31.60 -20.42 -11.71
N LEU A 969 31.49 -21.67 -11.25
CA LEU A 969 30.24 -22.43 -11.30
C LEU A 969 29.16 -21.82 -10.39
N THR A 970 29.54 -21.26 -9.24
CA THR A 970 28.59 -20.55 -8.36
C THR A 970 28.04 -19.31 -9.05
N TRP A 971 28.90 -18.51 -9.70
CA TRP A 971 28.46 -17.37 -10.50
C TRP A 971 27.62 -17.76 -11.72
N ALA A 972 27.90 -18.92 -12.34
CA ALA A 972 27.07 -19.45 -13.42
C ALA A 972 25.63 -19.68 -12.97
N ILE A 973 25.41 -20.22 -11.76
CA ILE A 973 24.07 -20.39 -11.18
C ILE A 973 23.41 -19.04 -10.87
N VAL A 974 24.14 -18.08 -10.31
CA VAL A 974 23.62 -16.74 -10.02
C VAL A 974 23.15 -16.02 -11.28
N LEU A 975 23.90 -16.15 -12.37
CA LEU A 975 23.49 -15.60 -13.66
C LEU A 975 22.32 -16.37 -14.29
N ASP A 976 22.25 -17.69 -14.13
CA ASP A 976 21.09 -18.50 -14.58
C ASP A 976 19.79 -18.09 -13.84
N ILE A 977 19.88 -17.80 -12.53
CA ILE A 977 18.78 -17.20 -11.74
C ILE A 977 18.35 -15.86 -12.35
N CYS A 978 19.30 -15.01 -12.75
CA CYS A 978 19.00 -13.73 -13.40
C CYS A 978 18.37 -13.92 -14.79
N GLU A 979 18.80 -14.93 -15.56
CA GLU A 979 18.24 -15.26 -16.88
C GLU A 979 16.76 -15.64 -16.79
N LYS A 980 16.40 -16.53 -15.85
CA LYS A 980 15.02 -17.00 -15.68
C LYS A 980 14.10 -15.99 -15.00
N SER A 981 14.64 -14.93 -14.40
CA SER A 981 13.87 -13.88 -13.73
C SER A 981 13.26 -12.87 -14.71
N HIS A 982 12.11 -12.30 -14.34
CA HIS A 982 11.48 -11.18 -15.04
C HIS A 982 12.15 -9.83 -14.67
N SER A 983 11.83 -8.75 -15.39
CA SER A 983 12.51 -7.46 -15.28
C SER A 983 12.62 -6.90 -13.85
N ASP A 984 11.52 -6.99 -13.08
CA ASP A 984 11.41 -6.36 -11.77
C ASP A 984 12.22 -7.14 -10.72
N LEU A 985 12.13 -8.47 -10.74
CA LEU A 985 12.94 -9.34 -9.89
C LEU A 985 14.43 -9.26 -10.24
N ARG A 986 14.78 -9.17 -11.53
CA ARG A 986 16.17 -8.98 -11.97
C ARG A 986 16.77 -7.67 -11.46
N TYR A 987 15.96 -6.62 -11.36
CA TYR A 987 16.37 -5.35 -10.75
C TYR A 987 16.71 -5.52 -9.26
N GLN A 988 15.88 -6.25 -8.50
CA GLN A 988 16.15 -6.54 -7.08
C GLN A 988 17.45 -7.35 -6.90
N TYR A 989 17.67 -8.36 -7.75
CA TYR A 989 18.92 -9.13 -7.77
C TYR A 989 20.13 -8.26 -8.08
N ALA A 990 20.02 -7.36 -9.05
CA ALA A 990 21.10 -6.44 -9.40
C ALA A 990 21.52 -5.55 -8.22
N GLU A 991 20.56 -5.06 -7.42
CA GLU A 991 20.88 -4.24 -6.24
C GLU A 991 21.59 -5.04 -5.13
N ILE A 992 21.24 -6.32 -4.93
CA ILE A 992 21.94 -7.20 -3.97
C ILE A 992 23.40 -7.42 -4.38
N LEU A 993 23.67 -7.61 -5.68
CA LEU A 993 25.00 -7.96 -6.19
C LEU A 993 25.98 -6.76 -6.28
N LYS A 994 25.47 -5.53 -6.23
CA LYS A 994 26.14 -4.29 -6.66
C LYS A 994 27.39 -3.86 -5.87
N ILE A 995 27.39 -3.94 -4.54
CA ILE A 995 28.37 -3.17 -3.73
C ILE A 995 29.67 -3.94 -3.45
N LYS A 996 29.65 -5.27 -3.30
CA LYS A 996 30.84 -6.06 -2.88
C LYS A 996 31.03 -7.42 -3.55
N LEU A 997 30.20 -7.79 -4.51
CA LEU A 997 30.30 -9.08 -5.19
C LEU A 997 30.59 -8.89 -6.68
N PHE A 998 29.70 -8.17 -7.38
CA PHE A 998 29.77 -8.03 -8.83
C PHE A 998 31.04 -7.32 -9.36
N PRO A 999 31.57 -6.25 -8.72
CA PRO A 999 32.83 -5.63 -9.16
C PRO A 999 34.02 -6.59 -9.08
N TYR A 1000 34.13 -7.37 -8.00
CA TYR A 1000 35.22 -8.35 -7.86
C TYR A 1000 35.11 -9.52 -8.82
N LEU A 1001 33.88 -9.93 -9.18
CA LEU A 1001 33.68 -10.90 -10.26
C LEU A 1001 34.31 -10.39 -11.56
N LEU A 1002 34.02 -9.15 -11.96
CA LEU A 1002 34.56 -8.58 -13.19
C LEU A 1002 36.09 -8.43 -13.10
N ASP A 1003 36.61 -7.99 -11.94
CA ASP A 1003 38.04 -7.92 -11.72
C ASP A 1003 38.72 -9.29 -11.88
N ASN A 1004 38.14 -10.34 -11.27
CA ASN A 1004 38.66 -11.70 -11.35
C ASN A 1004 38.54 -12.30 -12.75
N ILE A 1005 37.42 -12.06 -13.45
CA ILE A 1005 37.23 -12.45 -14.86
C ILE A 1005 38.34 -11.85 -15.72
N PHE A 1006 38.63 -10.55 -15.60
CA PHE A 1006 39.66 -9.89 -16.42
C PHE A 1006 41.10 -10.20 -16.01
N LYS A 1007 41.32 -10.83 -14.84
CA LYS A 1007 42.62 -11.43 -14.46
C LYS A 1007 42.80 -12.86 -14.97
N LEU A 1008 41.69 -13.58 -15.15
CA LEU A 1008 41.63 -14.98 -15.60
C LEU A 1008 41.36 -15.14 -17.10
N ILE A 1009 41.01 -14.07 -17.80
CA ILE A 1009 40.75 -14.10 -19.24
C ILE A 1009 42.02 -14.56 -19.99
N PRO A 1010 41.91 -15.42 -21.02
CA PRO A 1010 43.08 -15.92 -21.73
C PRO A 1010 43.87 -14.79 -22.38
N MET A 1011 45.20 -14.87 -22.30
CA MET A 1011 46.12 -13.86 -22.87
C MET A 1011 45.82 -13.54 -24.32
N GLU A 1012 45.45 -14.55 -25.10
CA GLU A 1012 45.20 -14.40 -26.54
C GLU A 1012 43.99 -13.50 -26.84
N ALA A 1013 43.03 -13.38 -25.92
CA ALA A 1013 41.92 -12.44 -26.04
C ALA A 1013 42.34 -10.98 -25.79
N LEU A 1014 43.36 -10.75 -24.94
CA LEU A 1014 43.90 -9.42 -24.65
C LEU A 1014 44.81 -8.90 -25.78
N GLN A 1015 45.52 -9.81 -26.47
CA GLN A 1015 46.51 -9.46 -27.51
C GLN A 1015 45.93 -9.42 -28.93
N ASP A 1016 44.66 -9.76 -29.16
CA ASP A 1016 43.98 -9.72 -30.47
C ASP A 1016 44.73 -10.55 -31.54
N ASN A 1017 45.03 -11.80 -31.20
CA ASN A 1017 45.78 -12.71 -32.07
C ASN A 1017 44.87 -13.25 -33.19
N LYS A 1018 45.00 -12.67 -34.38
CA LYS A 1018 44.19 -12.98 -35.57
C LYS A 1018 44.15 -14.47 -35.95
N ASN A 1019 45.15 -15.26 -35.56
CA ASN A 1019 45.27 -16.69 -35.91
C ASN A 1019 44.38 -17.63 -35.05
N LYS A 1020 43.88 -17.19 -33.89
CA LYS A 1020 43.02 -18.00 -32.98
C LYS A 1020 41.59 -17.43 -32.84
N THR A 1021 41.21 -16.47 -33.67
CA THR A 1021 39.95 -15.70 -33.57
C THR A 1021 38.69 -16.57 -33.49
N VAL A 1022 38.61 -17.66 -34.27
CA VAL A 1022 37.44 -18.56 -34.28
C VAL A 1022 37.27 -19.30 -32.95
N LYS A 1023 38.36 -19.86 -32.40
CA LYS A 1023 38.34 -20.57 -31.11
C LYS A 1023 37.99 -19.61 -29.97
N LEU A 1024 38.56 -18.41 -29.96
CA LEU A 1024 38.23 -17.39 -28.96
C LEU A 1024 36.76 -16.97 -29.06
N LEU A 1025 36.23 -16.76 -30.27
CA LEU A 1025 34.82 -16.43 -30.47
C LEU A 1025 33.89 -17.53 -29.91
N GLU A 1026 34.26 -18.80 -30.08
CA GLU A 1026 33.51 -19.94 -29.52
C GLU A 1026 33.46 -19.90 -27.98
N LEU A 1027 34.57 -19.53 -27.31
CA LEU A 1027 34.62 -19.40 -25.85
C LEU A 1027 33.67 -18.32 -25.30
N PHE A 1028 33.49 -17.21 -26.01
CA PHE A 1028 32.58 -16.14 -25.57
C PHE A 1028 31.12 -16.41 -25.90
N THR A 1029 30.84 -17.20 -26.95
CA THR A 1029 29.47 -17.32 -27.50
C THR A 1029 28.76 -18.62 -27.12
N THR A 1030 29.48 -19.71 -26.88
CA THR A 1030 28.90 -21.03 -26.59
C THR A 1030 28.87 -21.34 -25.09
N ALA A 1031 27.85 -22.08 -24.66
CA ALA A 1031 27.77 -22.52 -23.27
C ALA A 1031 28.76 -23.67 -23.00
N PRO A 1032 29.50 -23.66 -21.87
CA PRO A 1032 30.41 -24.73 -21.51
C PRO A 1032 29.66 -26.03 -21.21
N VAL A 1033 30.17 -27.16 -21.73
CA VAL A 1033 29.59 -28.49 -21.52
C VAL A 1033 30.45 -29.26 -20.52
N PHE A 1034 29.84 -29.74 -19.43
CA PHE A 1034 30.55 -30.49 -18.38
C PHE A 1034 30.18 -31.98 -18.42
N ARG A 1035 31.07 -32.81 -18.98
CA ARG A 1035 30.89 -34.27 -18.96
C ARG A 1035 31.78 -34.92 -17.91
N PHE A 1036 31.20 -35.80 -17.09
CA PHE A 1036 31.90 -36.53 -16.02
C PHE A 1036 33.04 -37.45 -16.51
N LYS A 1037 33.07 -37.84 -17.79
CA LYS A 1037 34.03 -38.80 -18.36
C LYS A 1037 35.22 -38.18 -19.10
N GLU A 1038 35.27 -36.86 -19.24
CA GLU A 1038 36.29 -36.17 -20.06
C GLU A 1038 37.45 -35.62 -19.19
N SER A 1039 38.65 -35.51 -19.78
CA SER A 1039 39.85 -35.00 -19.10
C SER A 1039 39.73 -33.51 -18.75
N TRP A 1040 40.28 -33.13 -17.59
CA TRP A 1040 40.27 -31.75 -17.11
C TRP A 1040 41.49 -30.99 -17.62
N THR A 1041 41.26 -29.90 -18.35
CA THR A 1041 42.29 -29.05 -18.96
C THR A 1041 42.13 -27.59 -18.51
N GLU A 1042 43.20 -26.80 -18.68
CA GLU A 1042 43.23 -25.35 -18.39
C GLU A 1042 42.19 -24.59 -19.24
N GLU A 1043 42.04 -24.97 -20.52
CA GLU A 1043 41.13 -24.32 -21.48
C GLU A 1043 39.65 -24.33 -21.05
N ARG A 1044 39.26 -25.23 -20.13
CA ARG A 1044 37.89 -25.26 -19.59
C ARG A 1044 37.57 -24.06 -18.72
N LEU A 1045 38.53 -23.60 -17.91
CA LEU A 1045 38.33 -22.41 -17.10
C LEU A 1045 38.21 -21.18 -18.01
N ASP A 1046 39.05 -21.10 -19.05
CA ASP A 1046 38.99 -20.01 -20.05
C ASP A 1046 37.59 -19.94 -20.70
N HIS A 1047 36.98 -21.08 -21.04
CA HIS A 1047 35.63 -21.13 -21.59
C HIS A 1047 34.59 -20.58 -20.60
N ILE A 1048 34.62 -21.03 -19.34
CA ILE A 1048 33.67 -20.58 -18.33
C ILE A 1048 33.83 -19.07 -18.09
N VAL A 1049 35.07 -18.57 -17.99
CA VAL A 1049 35.37 -17.14 -17.76
C VAL A 1049 34.83 -16.27 -18.89
N CYS A 1050 35.13 -16.61 -20.14
CA CYS A 1050 34.65 -15.89 -21.32
C CYS A 1050 33.11 -15.92 -21.42
N TRP A 1051 32.51 -17.08 -21.18
CA TRP A 1051 31.06 -17.25 -21.20
C TRP A 1051 30.36 -16.46 -20.07
N LEU A 1052 30.92 -16.44 -18.85
CA LEU A 1052 30.39 -15.65 -17.74
C LEU A 1052 30.44 -14.15 -18.04
N TYR A 1053 31.53 -13.66 -18.66
CA TYR A 1053 31.61 -12.27 -19.09
C TYR A 1053 30.48 -11.90 -20.06
N THR A 1054 30.25 -12.73 -21.07
CA THR A 1054 29.14 -12.55 -22.02
C THR A 1054 27.79 -12.50 -21.30
N ASN A 1055 27.54 -13.37 -20.33
CA ASN A 1055 26.29 -13.38 -19.59
C ASN A 1055 26.14 -12.19 -18.63
N CYS A 1056 27.24 -11.69 -18.05
CA CYS A 1056 27.23 -10.43 -17.29
C CYS A 1056 26.75 -9.26 -18.16
N LEU A 1057 27.26 -9.16 -19.39
CA LEU A 1057 26.81 -8.16 -20.36
C LEU A 1057 25.36 -8.38 -20.81
N ARG A 1058 24.95 -9.62 -21.06
CA ARG A 1058 23.59 -9.95 -21.51
C ARG A 1058 22.53 -9.65 -20.45
N LEU A 1059 22.79 -10.01 -19.20
CA LEU A 1059 21.78 -10.02 -18.14
C LEU A 1059 21.84 -8.80 -17.22
N LEU A 1060 23.04 -8.29 -16.92
CA LEU A 1060 23.27 -7.22 -15.94
C LEU A 1060 24.14 -6.07 -16.50
N PRO A 1061 23.87 -5.53 -17.71
CA PRO A 1061 24.75 -4.56 -18.34
C PRO A 1061 24.86 -3.23 -17.58
N VAL A 1062 23.85 -2.84 -16.80
CA VAL A 1062 23.93 -1.66 -15.91
C VAL A 1062 25.06 -1.80 -14.89
N LEU A 1063 25.22 -2.97 -14.27
CA LEU A 1063 26.28 -3.17 -13.27
C LEU A 1063 27.66 -3.18 -13.94
N VAL A 1064 27.78 -3.75 -15.14
CA VAL A 1064 29.02 -3.71 -15.92
C VAL A 1064 29.39 -2.26 -16.27
N ARG A 1065 28.43 -1.43 -16.71
CA ARG A 1065 28.68 0.01 -16.97
C ARG A 1065 29.08 0.78 -15.70
N GLN A 1066 28.49 0.46 -14.55
CA GLN A 1066 28.87 1.05 -13.27
C GLN A 1066 30.30 0.69 -12.90
N TRP A 1067 30.68 -0.59 -12.95
CA TRP A 1067 32.06 -1.02 -12.73
C TRP A 1067 33.02 -0.35 -13.74
N LEU A 1068 32.66 -0.30 -15.01
CA LEU A 1068 33.49 0.32 -16.06
C LEU A 1068 33.75 1.82 -15.79
N SER A 1069 32.81 2.52 -15.13
CA SER A 1069 33.01 3.91 -14.73
C SER A 1069 33.96 4.11 -13.55
N THR A 1070 34.29 3.04 -12.83
CA THR A 1070 35.20 3.04 -11.66
C THR A 1070 36.63 2.62 -12.00
N VAL A 1071 36.86 1.96 -13.14
CA VAL A 1071 38.19 1.49 -13.56
C VAL A 1071 38.92 2.52 -14.42
N ASP A 1072 40.25 2.38 -14.50
CA ASP A 1072 41.09 3.28 -15.29
C ASP A 1072 40.76 3.25 -16.79
N SER A 1073 41.02 4.38 -17.47
CA SER A 1073 40.74 4.55 -18.90
C SER A 1073 41.40 3.50 -19.80
N ARG A 1074 42.59 3.00 -19.41
CA ARG A 1074 43.28 1.92 -20.12
C ARG A 1074 42.52 0.59 -20.04
N VAL A 1075 42.07 0.21 -18.85
CA VAL A 1075 41.26 -0.99 -18.65
C VAL A 1075 39.95 -0.85 -19.40
N SER A 1076 39.30 0.31 -19.31
CA SER A 1076 38.07 0.59 -20.04
C SER A 1076 38.22 0.44 -21.56
N ALA A 1077 39.34 0.86 -22.14
CA ALA A 1077 39.61 0.71 -23.57
C ALA A 1077 39.82 -0.76 -24.00
N THR A 1078 40.49 -1.56 -23.16
CA THR A 1078 40.68 -3.00 -23.42
C THR A 1078 39.34 -3.75 -23.35
N VAL A 1079 38.54 -3.46 -22.33
CA VAL A 1079 37.19 -4.04 -22.17
C VAL A 1079 36.31 -3.68 -23.37
N ASP A 1080 36.37 -2.43 -23.83
CA ASP A 1080 35.62 -1.95 -25.00
C ASP A 1080 35.99 -2.71 -26.28
N LYS A 1081 37.30 -2.95 -26.49
CA LYS A 1081 37.84 -3.72 -27.62
C LYS A 1081 37.35 -5.17 -27.59
N ILE A 1082 37.49 -5.86 -26.45
CA ILE A 1082 37.07 -7.26 -26.29
C ILE A 1082 35.56 -7.39 -26.52
N THR A 1083 34.78 -6.49 -25.93
CA THR A 1083 33.32 -6.50 -26.05
C THR A 1083 32.90 -6.31 -27.50
N SER A 1084 33.45 -5.30 -28.18
CA SER A 1084 33.12 -4.99 -29.57
C SER A 1084 33.45 -6.13 -30.54
N HIS A 1085 34.53 -6.87 -30.28
CA HIS A 1085 35.01 -7.90 -31.20
C HIS A 1085 34.38 -9.28 -30.95
N TYR A 1086 34.32 -9.73 -29.69
CA TYR A 1086 33.93 -11.11 -29.36
C TYR A 1086 32.48 -11.26 -28.88
N VAL A 1087 31.87 -10.22 -28.30
CA VAL A 1087 30.57 -10.35 -27.60
C VAL A 1087 29.44 -9.58 -28.30
N SER A 1088 29.68 -8.31 -28.63
CA SER A 1088 28.68 -7.41 -29.20
C SER A 1088 28.04 -7.91 -30.50
N PRO A 1089 28.74 -8.56 -31.45
CA PRO A 1089 28.10 -9.08 -32.68
C PRO A 1089 26.96 -10.05 -32.37
N MET A 1090 27.17 -10.97 -31.43
CA MET A 1090 26.22 -12.00 -31.02
C MET A 1090 25.05 -11.40 -30.23
N LEU A 1091 25.33 -10.51 -29.26
CA LEU A 1091 24.26 -9.84 -28.50
C LEU A 1091 23.41 -8.89 -29.36
N CYS A 1092 24.01 -8.22 -30.35
CA CYS A 1092 23.26 -7.44 -31.32
C CYS A 1092 22.36 -8.34 -32.15
N GLU A 1093 22.87 -9.46 -32.66
CA GLU A 1093 22.07 -10.39 -33.47
C GLU A 1093 20.88 -10.96 -32.68
N ASP A 1094 21.07 -11.34 -31.42
CA ASP A 1094 19.99 -11.80 -30.52
C ASP A 1094 18.90 -10.74 -30.33
N GLU A 1095 19.29 -9.49 -30.03
CA GLU A 1095 18.35 -8.38 -29.82
C GLU A 1095 17.54 -8.06 -31.10
N LEU A 1096 18.22 -8.10 -32.25
CA LEU A 1096 17.63 -7.88 -33.57
C LEU A 1096 16.72 -9.03 -33.99
N LEU A 1097 17.09 -10.28 -33.67
CA LEU A 1097 16.29 -11.47 -33.92
C LEU A 1097 15.05 -11.49 -33.04
N TYR A 1098 15.18 -11.15 -31.75
CA TYR A 1098 14.04 -11.02 -30.84
C TYR A 1098 13.03 -9.99 -31.37
N SER A 1099 13.51 -8.81 -31.77
CA SER A 1099 12.68 -7.77 -32.40
C SER A 1099 12.02 -8.24 -33.70
N ARG A 1100 12.66 -9.15 -34.45
CA ARG A 1100 12.12 -9.76 -35.68
C ARG A 1100 11.06 -10.83 -35.37
N LEU A 1101 11.23 -11.65 -34.34
CA LEU A 1101 10.31 -12.74 -34.01
C LEU A 1101 8.97 -12.22 -33.44
N GLN A 1102 8.96 -11.04 -32.82
CA GLN A 1102 7.76 -10.39 -32.27
C GLN A 1102 6.87 -9.70 -33.33
N LEU A 1103 7.21 -9.80 -34.62
CA LEU A 1103 6.53 -9.15 -35.74
C LEU A 1103 5.08 -9.61 -36.00
N ALA A 1104 4.60 -10.67 -35.34
CA ALA A 1104 3.39 -11.36 -35.78
C ALA A 1104 2.06 -10.67 -35.46
N ASN A 1105 1.95 -9.73 -34.51
CA ASN A 1105 0.63 -9.25 -34.04
C ASN A 1105 0.61 -7.83 -33.43
N VAL A 1106 1.16 -6.81 -34.10
CA VAL A 1106 1.04 -5.43 -33.60
C VAL A 1106 0.33 -4.51 -34.60
N GLU A 1107 -0.93 -4.17 -34.29
CA GLU A 1107 -1.73 -3.25 -35.10
C GLU A 1107 -1.03 -1.88 -35.26
N ASN A 1108 -1.09 -1.31 -36.47
CA ASN A 1108 -0.57 0.01 -36.82
C ASN A 1108 0.95 0.21 -36.67
N MET A 1109 1.76 -0.85 -36.46
CA MET A 1109 3.23 -0.75 -36.39
C MET A 1109 3.91 -1.87 -37.17
N GLN A 1110 4.77 -1.51 -38.12
CA GLN A 1110 5.63 -2.42 -38.88
C GLN A 1110 7.08 -2.23 -38.43
N VAL A 1111 7.80 -3.31 -38.14
CA VAL A 1111 9.22 -3.23 -37.75
C VAL A 1111 10.08 -3.88 -38.84
N LYS A 1112 11.17 -3.21 -39.20
CA LYS A 1112 12.21 -3.68 -40.12
C LYS A 1112 13.51 -3.77 -39.37
N VAL A 1113 14.26 -4.85 -39.62
CA VAL A 1113 15.51 -5.12 -38.92
C VAL A 1113 16.64 -5.18 -39.95
N HIS A 1114 17.60 -4.26 -39.84
CA HIS A 1114 18.77 -4.17 -40.69
C HIS A 1114 19.99 -4.71 -39.94
N SER A 1115 20.23 -6.02 -40.06
CA SER A 1115 21.29 -6.73 -39.32
C SER A 1115 22.69 -6.18 -39.56
N THR A 1116 23.02 -5.79 -40.79
CA THR A 1116 24.35 -5.23 -41.15
C THR A 1116 24.59 -3.83 -40.57
N ALA A 1117 23.54 -3.01 -40.47
CA ALA A 1117 23.61 -1.67 -39.88
C ALA A 1117 23.45 -1.69 -38.34
N ARG A 1118 23.09 -2.85 -37.75
CA ARG A 1118 22.68 -3.02 -36.35
C ARG A 1118 21.53 -2.08 -35.99
N GLU A 1119 20.57 -1.97 -36.89
CA GLU A 1119 19.51 -0.97 -36.84
C GLU A 1119 18.12 -1.63 -36.86
N VAL A 1120 17.24 -1.17 -35.98
CA VAL A 1120 15.82 -1.51 -35.97
C VAL A 1120 15.03 -0.27 -36.36
N VAL A 1121 14.29 -0.38 -37.46
CA VAL A 1121 13.44 0.68 -37.99
C VAL A 1121 11.98 0.31 -37.73
N ALA A 1122 11.32 1.02 -36.84
CA ALA A 1122 9.89 0.90 -36.60
C ALA A 1122 9.12 1.99 -37.37
N MET A 1123 8.14 1.55 -38.16
CA MET A 1123 7.23 2.39 -38.92
C MET A 1123 5.84 2.28 -38.32
N TYR A 1124 5.36 3.33 -37.68
CA TYR A 1124 3.98 3.44 -37.25
C TYR A 1124 3.13 3.95 -38.43
N GLN A 1125 2.17 3.15 -38.87
CA GLN A 1125 1.30 3.49 -40.01
C GLN A 1125 -0.06 3.97 -39.51
N MET A 1126 -0.45 5.16 -39.96
CA MET A 1126 -1.78 5.73 -39.76
C MET A 1126 -2.31 6.18 -41.12
N GLU A 1127 -3.26 5.43 -41.67
CA GLU A 1127 -3.82 5.63 -43.01
C GLU A 1127 -2.71 5.78 -44.08
N ASP A 1128 -2.59 6.97 -44.68
CA ASP A 1128 -1.68 7.31 -45.78
C ASP A 1128 -0.30 7.83 -45.33
N THR A 1129 -0.01 7.86 -44.02
CA THR A 1129 1.25 8.42 -43.49
C THR A 1129 1.99 7.46 -42.56
N LYS A 1130 3.32 7.51 -42.64
CA LYS A 1130 4.22 6.62 -41.90
C LYS A 1130 5.15 7.46 -41.03
N LEU A 1131 5.16 7.21 -39.73
CA LEU A 1131 6.13 7.76 -38.79
C LEU A 1131 7.24 6.74 -38.57
N GLU A 1132 8.48 7.15 -38.75
CA GLU A 1132 9.64 6.26 -38.70
C GLU A 1132 10.54 6.59 -37.50
N LEU A 1133 10.87 5.54 -36.74
CA LEU A 1133 11.82 5.54 -35.64
C LEU A 1133 12.93 4.54 -35.96
N SER A 1134 14.17 4.99 -35.93
CA SER A 1134 15.36 4.16 -36.07
C SER A 1134 16.08 4.04 -34.73
N ILE A 1135 16.44 2.82 -34.35
CA ILE A 1135 17.24 2.49 -33.17
C ILE A 1135 18.50 1.78 -33.66
N VAL A 1136 19.65 2.42 -33.48
CA VAL A 1136 20.96 1.91 -33.90
C VAL A 1136 21.77 1.46 -32.68
N LEU A 1137 22.13 0.18 -32.64
CA LEU A 1137 22.97 -0.39 -31.60
C LEU A 1137 24.45 -0.02 -31.85
N PRO A 1138 25.20 0.38 -30.81
CA PRO A 1138 26.60 0.74 -30.93
C PRO A 1138 27.49 -0.50 -31.16
N PRO A 1139 28.73 -0.32 -31.65
CA PRO A 1139 29.65 -1.43 -31.90
C PRO A 1139 30.06 -2.21 -30.66
N ASN A 1140 30.01 -1.57 -29.50
CA ASN A 1140 30.28 -2.14 -28.17
C ASN A 1140 29.00 -2.39 -27.37
N TYR A 1141 27.86 -2.68 -28.02
CA TYR A 1141 26.60 -2.98 -27.32
C TYR A 1141 26.77 -4.15 -26.34
N PRO A 1142 26.25 -4.06 -25.10
CA PRO A 1142 25.41 -3.01 -24.52
C PRO A 1142 26.15 -1.89 -23.77
N LEU A 1143 27.48 -1.81 -23.81
CA LEU A 1143 28.24 -0.79 -23.07
C LEU A 1143 28.03 0.62 -23.61
N GLY A 1144 28.02 0.76 -24.94
CA GLY A 1144 27.80 2.04 -25.61
C GLY A 1144 26.36 2.53 -25.51
N ARG A 1145 26.19 3.83 -25.75
CA ARG A 1145 24.86 4.45 -25.82
C ARG A 1145 24.14 4.06 -27.12
N VAL A 1146 22.92 3.55 -26.99
CA VAL A 1146 22.02 3.29 -28.12
C VAL A 1146 21.56 4.61 -28.74
N LYS A 1147 21.72 4.74 -30.07
CA LYS A 1147 21.29 5.92 -30.82
C LYS A 1147 19.86 5.74 -31.27
N VAL A 1148 19.05 6.79 -31.10
CA VAL A 1148 17.64 6.82 -31.49
C VAL A 1148 17.44 7.99 -32.44
N GLU A 1149 17.12 7.69 -33.70
CA GLU A 1149 17.00 8.64 -34.81
C GLU A 1149 15.59 8.55 -35.44
N SER A 1150 15.18 9.57 -36.19
CA SER A 1150 13.89 9.59 -36.89
C SER A 1150 14.12 9.70 -38.40
N GLY A 1151 13.48 8.83 -39.19
CA GLY A 1151 13.81 8.61 -40.61
C GLY A 1151 13.56 9.78 -41.58
N GLN A 1152 12.86 10.86 -41.18
CA GLN A 1152 12.67 12.04 -42.04
C GLN A 1152 12.88 13.34 -41.26
N GLN A 1153 13.96 14.06 -41.58
CA GLN A 1153 14.17 15.45 -41.16
C GLN A 1153 13.18 16.35 -41.93
N VAL A 1154 12.04 16.65 -41.30
CA VAL A 1154 11.12 17.69 -41.76
C VAL A 1154 11.00 18.73 -40.66
N ASP A 1155 11.27 19.97 -41.02
CA ASP A 1155 11.43 21.11 -40.12
C ASP A 1155 10.15 21.36 -39.28
N GLY A 1156 10.23 21.14 -37.95
CA GLY A 1156 9.09 21.31 -37.03
C GLY A 1156 9.03 20.42 -35.77
N MET A 1157 9.96 19.47 -35.58
CA MET A 1157 9.89 18.46 -34.50
C MET A 1157 10.53 18.84 -33.13
N ALA A 1158 10.34 20.06 -32.62
CA ALA A 1158 10.76 20.37 -31.24
C ALA A 1158 10.01 19.52 -30.17
N LYS A 1159 8.82 19.00 -30.49
CA LYS A 1159 7.94 18.25 -29.56
C LYS A 1159 8.27 16.76 -29.40
N TRP A 1160 9.16 16.19 -30.21
CA TRP A 1160 9.44 14.74 -30.18
C TRP A 1160 10.70 14.37 -29.39
N LYS A 1161 11.54 15.36 -29.05
CA LYS A 1161 12.74 15.20 -28.21
C LYS A 1161 12.45 14.52 -26.86
N ASN A 1162 11.32 14.81 -26.21
CA ASN A 1162 10.99 14.21 -24.91
C ASN A 1162 10.70 12.70 -24.99
N CYS A 1163 10.03 12.23 -26.05
CA CYS A 1163 9.76 10.81 -26.24
C CYS A 1163 11.04 10.05 -26.58
N HIS A 1164 11.90 10.62 -27.42
CA HIS A 1164 13.21 10.04 -27.74
C HIS A 1164 14.14 10.01 -26.51
N MET A 1165 14.09 11.03 -25.65
CA MET A 1165 14.87 11.07 -24.42
C MET A 1165 14.40 10.00 -23.42
N GLN A 1166 13.10 9.76 -23.30
CA GLN A 1166 12.56 8.66 -22.48
C GLN A 1166 12.99 7.29 -23.03
N LEU A 1167 12.94 7.10 -24.35
CA LEU A 1167 13.38 5.87 -25.00
C LEU A 1167 14.89 5.63 -24.83
N SER A 1168 15.70 6.65 -25.07
CA SER A 1168 17.16 6.58 -24.87
C SER A 1168 17.51 6.30 -23.40
N LYS A 1169 16.78 6.87 -22.44
CA LYS A 1169 16.98 6.60 -21.01
C LYS A 1169 16.63 5.16 -20.62
N LEU A 1170 15.51 4.62 -21.12
CA LEU A 1170 15.09 3.24 -20.88
C LEU A 1170 16.15 2.25 -21.38
N LEU A 1171 16.55 2.38 -22.65
CA LEU A 1171 17.49 1.47 -23.31
C LEU A 1171 18.92 1.58 -22.74
N THR A 1172 19.32 2.77 -22.27
CA THR A 1172 20.70 2.98 -21.77
C THR A 1172 20.84 2.75 -20.26
N HIS A 1173 19.80 3.01 -19.46
CA HIS A 1173 19.93 3.05 -17.99
C HIS A 1173 19.03 2.06 -17.23
N GLN A 1174 18.06 1.40 -17.86
CA GLN A 1174 17.05 0.60 -17.15
C GLN A 1174 16.96 -0.87 -17.60
N ASN A 1175 18.01 -1.42 -18.23
CA ASN A 1175 18.05 -2.80 -18.74
C ASN A 1175 16.84 -3.17 -19.64
N GLY A 1176 16.15 -2.20 -20.25
CA GLY A 1176 15.01 -2.47 -21.12
C GLY A 1176 15.45 -2.96 -22.50
N SER A 1177 14.71 -3.92 -23.08
CA SER A 1177 14.96 -4.38 -24.45
C SER A 1177 14.55 -3.33 -25.48
N VAL A 1178 15.07 -3.46 -26.70
CA VAL A 1178 14.66 -2.63 -27.85
C VAL A 1178 13.15 -2.76 -28.08
N TRP A 1179 12.61 -3.98 -27.94
CA TRP A 1179 11.19 -4.24 -28.11
C TRP A 1179 10.31 -3.54 -27.06
N ASP A 1180 10.69 -3.59 -25.78
CA ASP A 1180 9.98 -2.86 -24.71
C ASP A 1180 9.95 -1.36 -24.99
N GLY A 1181 11.05 -0.84 -25.52
CA GLY A 1181 11.16 0.52 -26.02
C GLY A 1181 10.19 0.83 -27.16
N LEU A 1182 10.09 -0.04 -28.16
CA LEU A 1182 9.16 0.09 -29.28
C LEU A 1182 7.69 0.05 -28.85
N LEU A 1183 7.33 -0.85 -27.93
CA LEU A 1183 5.98 -0.92 -27.37
C LEU A 1183 5.62 0.33 -26.57
N MET A 1184 6.56 0.84 -25.77
CA MET A 1184 6.38 2.11 -25.07
C MET A 1184 6.15 3.26 -26.05
N TRP A 1185 6.94 3.32 -27.13
CA TRP A 1185 6.80 4.32 -28.18
C TRP A 1185 5.43 4.23 -28.86
N LYS A 1186 5.01 3.04 -29.31
CA LYS A 1186 3.68 2.80 -29.90
C LYS A 1186 2.55 3.24 -28.95
N ARG A 1187 2.58 2.80 -27.69
CA ARG A 1187 1.54 3.16 -26.71
C ARG A 1187 1.41 4.68 -26.52
N ASN A 1188 2.53 5.39 -26.58
CA ASN A 1188 2.54 6.85 -26.53
C ASN A 1188 1.96 7.49 -27.80
N LEU A 1189 2.20 6.90 -28.97
CA LEU A 1189 1.59 7.32 -30.24
C LEU A 1189 0.07 7.05 -30.25
N ASP A 1190 -0.36 5.85 -29.89
CA ASP A 1190 -1.77 5.45 -29.84
C ASP A 1190 -2.57 6.42 -28.94
N LYS A 1191 -2.04 6.72 -27.74
CA LYS A 1191 -2.66 7.71 -26.83
C LYS A 1191 -2.71 9.13 -27.40
N LYS A 1192 -1.72 9.52 -28.20
CA LYS A 1192 -1.60 10.88 -28.74
C LYS A 1192 -2.50 11.09 -29.96
N PHE A 1193 -2.81 10.04 -30.70
CA PHE A 1193 -3.59 10.09 -31.94
C PHE A 1193 -5.03 9.55 -31.79
N ALA A 1194 -5.38 9.00 -30.63
CA ALA A 1194 -6.77 8.69 -30.31
C ALA A 1194 -7.67 9.93 -30.45
N GLY A 1195 -8.59 9.90 -31.43
CA GLY A 1195 -9.60 10.95 -31.64
C GLY A 1195 -9.18 12.15 -32.51
N VAL A 1196 -8.10 12.06 -33.30
CA VAL A 1196 -7.69 13.12 -34.24
C VAL A 1196 -8.41 13.00 -35.58
N GLU A 1197 -9.17 14.03 -35.97
CA GLU A 1197 -9.88 14.09 -37.27
C GLU A 1197 -8.95 14.45 -38.44
N GLU A 1198 -9.26 13.92 -39.64
CA GLU A 1198 -8.55 14.17 -40.90
C GLU A 1198 -8.71 15.61 -41.42
N CYS A 1199 -7.78 16.05 -42.27
CA CYS A 1199 -7.87 17.33 -42.98
C CYS A 1199 -8.88 17.24 -44.12
N TYR A 1200 -9.89 18.10 -44.12
CA TYR A 1200 -10.95 18.06 -45.14
C TYR A 1200 -10.57 18.69 -46.51
N ILE A 1201 -9.30 19.04 -46.72
CA ILE A 1201 -8.79 19.45 -48.05
C ILE A 1201 -8.02 18.32 -48.72
N CYS A 1202 -7.13 17.67 -47.98
CA CYS A 1202 -6.26 16.63 -48.51
C CYS A 1202 -6.62 15.24 -48.00
N PHE A 1203 -7.70 15.10 -47.24
CA PHE A 1203 -8.21 13.86 -46.64
C PHE A 1203 -7.12 13.06 -45.91
N SER A 1204 -6.27 13.77 -45.15
CA SER A 1204 -5.17 13.15 -44.43
C SER A 1204 -5.01 13.76 -43.04
N ILE A 1205 -4.71 12.92 -42.05
CA ILE A 1205 -4.37 13.35 -40.69
C ILE A 1205 -3.02 14.07 -40.66
N PHE A 1206 -2.15 13.90 -41.66
CA PHE A 1206 -0.86 14.60 -41.69
C PHE A 1206 -0.69 15.38 -42.98
N HIS A 1207 -0.15 16.60 -42.86
CA HIS A 1207 0.15 17.39 -44.03
C HIS A 1207 1.38 16.82 -44.76
N ILE A 1208 1.26 16.52 -46.05
CA ILE A 1208 2.31 15.89 -46.89
C ILE A 1208 3.71 16.51 -46.72
N SER A 1209 3.82 17.82 -46.53
CA SER A 1209 5.13 18.49 -46.39
C SER A 1209 5.47 19.03 -45.00
N THR A 1210 4.59 18.91 -44.00
CA THR A 1210 4.88 19.44 -42.64
C THR A 1210 4.61 18.45 -41.52
N TYR A 1211 3.95 17.32 -41.81
CA TYR A 1211 3.61 16.26 -40.86
C TYR A 1211 2.91 16.79 -39.60
N GLN A 1212 2.26 17.94 -39.71
CA GLN A 1212 1.42 18.50 -38.66
C GLN A 1212 0.00 17.97 -38.82
N VAL A 1213 -0.63 17.67 -37.69
CA VAL A 1213 -2.06 17.35 -37.63
C VAL A 1213 -2.94 18.58 -37.92
N PRO A 1214 -4.19 18.41 -38.38
CA PRO A 1214 -5.11 19.50 -38.65
C PRO A 1214 -5.39 20.25 -37.35
N LYS A 1215 -4.87 21.47 -37.24
CA LYS A 1215 -5.06 22.33 -36.07
C LYS A 1215 -6.12 23.39 -36.30
N LEU A 1216 -6.28 23.82 -37.56
CA LEU A 1216 -7.17 24.92 -37.90
C LEU A 1216 -8.55 24.37 -38.17
N SER A 1217 -9.50 24.66 -37.29
CA SER A 1217 -10.92 24.34 -37.48
C SER A 1217 -11.66 25.52 -38.08
N CYS A 1218 -12.45 25.30 -39.13
CA CYS A 1218 -13.36 26.33 -39.61
C CYS A 1218 -14.37 26.68 -38.51
N HIS A 1219 -14.51 27.96 -38.18
CA HIS A 1219 -15.43 28.43 -37.14
C HIS A 1219 -16.91 28.09 -37.46
N THR A 1220 -17.30 28.00 -38.74
CA THR A 1220 -18.66 27.62 -39.15
C THR A 1220 -18.91 26.11 -39.08
N CYS A 1221 -18.17 25.30 -39.85
CA CYS A 1221 -18.47 23.87 -40.00
C CYS A 1221 -17.66 22.95 -39.07
N ARG A 1222 -16.76 23.52 -38.25
CA ARG A 1222 -15.86 22.84 -37.30
C ARG A 1222 -14.89 21.81 -37.89
N LYS A 1223 -14.98 21.53 -39.19
CA LYS A 1223 -14.04 20.67 -39.92
C LYS A 1223 -12.62 21.22 -39.80
N LYS A 1224 -11.66 20.32 -39.60
CA LYS A 1224 -10.26 20.66 -39.38
C LYS A 1224 -9.44 20.59 -40.65
N PHE A 1225 -8.42 21.44 -40.72
CA PHE A 1225 -7.55 21.60 -41.88
C PHE A 1225 -6.10 21.80 -41.42
N HIS A 1226 -5.15 21.34 -42.25
CA HIS A 1226 -3.76 21.72 -42.08
C HIS A 1226 -3.55 23.18 -42.46
N THR A 1227 -2.69 23.88 -41.71
CA THR A 1227 -2.34 25.28 -41.98
C THR A 1227 -1.91 25.50 -43.42
N ARG A 1228 -1.03 24.66 -43.97
CA ARG A 1228 -0.57 24.80 -45.37
C ARG A 1228 -1.64 24.46 -46.41
N CYS A 1229 -2.44 23.41 -46.23
CA CYS A 1229 -3.55 23.09 -47.15
C CYS A 1229 -4.51 24.27 -47.26
N LEU A 1230 -4.83 24.87 -46.12
CA LEU A 1230 -5.75 25.99 -46.04
C LEU A 1230 -5.16 27.28 -46.62
N TYR A 1231 -3.89 27.59 -46.31
CA TYR A 1231 -3.19 28.74 -46.91
C TYR A 1231 -3.08 28.60 -48.44
N LYS A 1232 -2.75 27.41 -48.95
CA LYS A 1232 -2.72 27.13 -50.38
C LYS A 1232 -4.10 27.27 -51.01
N TRP A 1233 -5.15 26.83 -50.31
CA TRP A 1233 -6.52 27.04 -50.75
C TRP A 1233 -6.83 28.54 -50.90
N PHE A 1234 -6.55 29.35 -49.88
CA PHE A 1234 -6.78 30.80 -49.92
C PHE A 1234 -5.98 31.52 -51.01
N SER A 1235 -4.72 31.12 -51.22
CA SER A 1235 -3.89 31.72 -52.26
C SER A 1235 -4.39 31.38 -53.67
N THR A 1236 -4.98 30.19 -53.85
CA THR A 1236 -5.46 29.73 -55.17
C THR A 1236 -6.87 30.23 -55.47
N SER A 1237 -7.73 30.32 -54.46
CA SER A 1237 -9.12 30.81 -54.58
C SER A 1237 -9.23 32.34 -54.59
N GLN A 1238 -8.14 33.07 -54.29
CA GLN A 1238 -8.10 34.53 -54.09
C GLN A 1238 -9.07 35.01 -52.99
N LYS A 1239 -9.60 34.10 -52.17
CA LYS A 1239 -10.61 34.35 -51.13
C LYS A 1239 -10.31 33.47 -49.92
N SER A 1240 -10.29 34.06 -48.73
CA SER A 1240 -10.09 33.37 -47.46
C SER A 1240 -11.35 32.60 -47.01
N THR A 1241 -11.95 31.79 -47.89
CA THR A 1241 -13.19 31.04 -47.61
C THR A 1241 -12.93 29.55 -47.42
N CYS A 1242 -13.68 28.95 -46.51
CA CYS A 1242 -13.62 27.53 -46.19
C CYS A 1242 -13.92 26.65 -47.40
N PRO A 1243 -13.07 25.67 -47.72
CA PRO A 1243 -13.29 24.76 -48.85
C PRO A 1243 -14.61 23.97 -48.78
N ILE A 1244 -15.09 23.70 -47.56
CA ILE A 1244 -16.27 22.85 -47.33
C ILE A 1244 -17.56 23.67 -47.30
N CYS A 1245 -17.61 24.72 -46.47
CA CYS A 1245 -18.84 25.50 -46.28
C CYS A 1245 -18.84 26.87 -46.98
N ARG A 1246 -17.75 27.23 -47.68
CA ARG A 1246 -17.58 28.48 -48.45
C ARG A 1246 -17.71 29.80 -47.67
N ASN A 1247 -17.88 29.74 -46.34
CA ASN A 1247 -17.83 30.91 -45.46
C ASN A 1247 -16.39 31.38 -45.24
N VAL A 1248 -16.18 32.69 -45.00
CA VAL A 1248 -14.86 33.29 -44.68
C VAL A 1248 -14.28 32.58 -43.47
N PHE A 1249 -13.13 31.93 -43.61
CA PHE A 1249 -12.61 30.88 -42.74
C PHE A 1249 -12.23 31.33 -41.33
#